data_AF-A0A8E2DZZ9-F1
#
_entry.id   AF-A0A8E2DZZ9-F1
#
_cell.length_a   1.000
_cell.length_b   1.000
_cell.length_c   1.000
_cell.angle_alpha   90.00
_cell.angle_beta   90.00
_cell.angle_gamma   90.00
#
_symmetry.space_group_name_H-M   'P 1'
#
loop_
_entity.id
_entity.type
_entity.pdbx_description
1 polymer ?
#
loop_
_entity_poly.entity_id
_entity_poly.type
_entity_poly.pdbx_seq_one_letter_code
_entity_poly.pdbx_strand_id
1 'polypeptide(L)'
;MATTSNNIFTTISGDQAPSQIPRNSSHPVPRTGIVGNLTKPLQTNKFYANLFLGSQTQSVWTHPYSLKWAHGEGNAGSWGMAISHISRNMVAYGEGFPAQYYICPIGIQSMILSASELGASTILTTDTLQAFSANVNFSPGPGAAPILTLPLVQGMGFVTGIYKGATPVVQSSVFYRKVSGPTMIGSVCKYQVVLEDGNNWLIYVTPNGNYDATAFKQTGNTAFSGPPNFNGIIQIAKNPAGALGERIYDKSAGTYAVTATISGSAHALAGSVRGTYALLWAKKGSQPLLMFALPHHVQSFDSTTAAAMTTITLDTTTKGMATAILADRMILVEPNLPASMGFAPWTPFMTSKKIMSNIAIQAINSAAKIELAQNMTLQVNLDSMYFSGKALAKFAFIVYTVHDLANCPALANDGLARLKTEFDRFVQNKQINPLVYDDNWKGVVSSAGYTNPGADFGNTWFNDHHFHYGYFVYTAAVIGYLDPAWLDQGTNKAWVQMLVKDFANSNQDAAYYPFSRSFDWYHGHSWAKGLYESGDGKDEESSSEDAFASYAVKMWGKIIGDADMEARGNLMLAIQARTLPAYFLMESCNTNQPPQFIGNKVTGILFENKVDHTTYFGTNPEYIQGIHMLPLTPASTLTRSRTFVAEEWATYFDKGRADAVAGGWRGVLYANLAIIDPVTAWKFFTSPGFDLGLIDGGASLTWYLAWCAGLGGAP
;
A
#
# COMPACT_ATOMS: atom_id res chain seq x y z
N MET A 1 -23.31 15.20 11.78
CA MET A 1 -22.19 15.08 12.74
C MET A 1 -21.58 13.71 12.53
N ALA A 2 -20.26 13.59 12.46
CA ALA A 2 -19.62 12.28 12.30
C ALA A 2 -19.97 11.42 13.52
N THR A 3 -20.52 10.24 13.26
CA THR A 3 -20.91 9.28 14.29
C THR A 3 -19.66 8.62 14.88
N THR A 4 -19.67 8.39 16.19
CA THR A 4 -18.66 7.54 16.82
C THR A 4 -18.82 6.12 16.30
N SER A 5 -17.77 5.53 15.75
CA SER A 5 -17.69 4.10 15.40
C SER A 5 -16.70 3.42 16.34
N ASN A 6 -17.17 2.40 17.07
CA ASN A 6 -16.35 1.65 18.02
C ASN A 6 -15.54 0.53 17.34
N ASN A 7 -15.95 0.09 16.15
CA ASN A 7 -15.22 -0.87 15.33
C ASN A 7 -15.45 -0.58 13.85
N ILE A 8 -14.42 -0.10 13.16
CA ILE A 8 -14.48 0.19 11.72
C ILE A 8 -14.15 -1.01 10.83
N PHE A 9 -13.80 -2.17 11.41
CA PHE A 9 -13.48 -3.40 10.68
C PHE A 9 -14.66 -4.38 10.74
N THR A 10 -15.79 -3.93 10.21
CA THR A 10 -17.04 -4.69 10.09
C THR A 10 -17.25 -5.18 8.65
N THR A 11 -18.08 -6.20 8.48
CA THR A 11 -18.42 -6.72 7.14
C THR A 11 -19.23 -5.69 6.36
N ILE A 12 -18.75 -5.28 5.17
CA ILE A 12 -19.47 -4.37 4.25
C ILE A 12 -20.81 -4.98 3.83
N SER A 13 -20.75 -6.23 3.38
CA SER A 13 -21.88 -7.08 2.99
C SER A 13 -21.41 -8.53 2.84
N GLY A 14 -22.27 -9.49 3.21
CA GLY A 14 -21.96 -10.93 3.17
C GLY A 14 -22.25 -11.62 1.83
N ASP A 15 -22.64 -10.85 0.82
CA ASP A 15 -23.06 -11.32 -0.50
C ASP A 15 -21.89 -11.65 -1.43
N GLN A 16 -22.18 -12.52 -2.39
CA GLN A 16 -21.31 -12.85 -3.53
C GLN A 16 -21.25 -11.68 -4.52
N ALA A 17 -20.42 -11.82 -5.57
CA ALA A 17 -20.56 -10.97 -6.75
C ALA A 17 -22.00 -11.08 -7.31
N PRO A 18 -22.60 -9.97 -7.80
CA PRO A 18 -23.90 -10.00 -8.46
C PRO A 18 -23.96 -11.02 -9.60
N SER A 19 -25.15 -11.59 -9.85
CA SER A 19 -25.32 -12.73 -10.77
C SER A 19 -24.93 -12.45 -12.23
N GLN A 20 -24.90 -11.18 -12.65
CA GLN A 20 -24.42 -10.77 -13.96
C GLN A 20 -22.88 -10.83 -14.12
N ILE A 21 -22.16 -11.03 -13.01
CA ILE A 21 -20.70 -11.19 -13.01
C ILE A 21 -20.38 -12.68 -13.14
N PRO A 22 -19.90 -13.15 -14.31
CA PRO A 22 -19.53 -14.54 -14.49
C PRO A 22 -18.35 -14.89 -13.59
N ARG A 23 -18.22 -16.18 -13.27
CA ARG A 23 -17.11 -16.72 -12.49
C ARG A 23 -16.12 -17.44 -13.40
N ASN A 24 -14.83 -17.39 -13.07
CA ASN A 24 -13.78 -18.08 -13.79
C ASN A 24 -12.78 -18.72 -12.82
N SER A 25 -12.52 -20.01 -12.99
CA SER A 25 -11.57 -20.81 -12.19
C SER A 25 -10.26 -21.10 -12.94
N SER A 26 -10.00 -20.42 -14.05
CA SER A 26 -8.85 -20.64 -14.94
C SER A 26 -7.93 -19.42 -14.97
N HIS A 27 -7.64 -18.82 -13.80
CA HIS A 27 -6.66 -17.74 -13.73
C HIS A 27 -5.31 -18.19 -14.32
N PRO A 28 -4.66 -17.38 -15.19
CA PRO A 28 -3.43 -17.77 -15.87
C PRO A 28 -2.21 -17.85 -14.93
N VAL A 29 -2.18 -17.07 -13.85
CA VAL A 29 -1.08 -17.15 -12.86
C VAL A 29 -1.22 -18.39 -11.99
N PRO A 30 -0.21 -19.28 -11.97
CA PRO A 30 -0.22 -20.47 -11.13
C PRO A 30 -0.10 -20.12 -9.64
N ARG A 31 -0.72 -20.94 -8.80
CA ARG A 31 -0.59 -20.89 -7.33
C ARG A 31 0.61 -21.72 -6.86
N THR A 32 1.79 -21.45 -7.41
CA THR A 32 3.00 -22.27 -7.22
C THR A 32 3.35 -22.38 -5.74
N GLY A 33 3.43 -23.62 -5.24
CA GLY A 33 3.81 -23.89 -3.86
C GLY A 33 2.79 -23.42 -2.80
N ILE A 34 1.59 -22.96 -3.16
CA ILE A 34 0.57 -22.61 -2.15
C ILE A 34 -0.13 -23.88 -1.68
N VAL A 35 -0.08 -24.16 -0.38
CA VAL A 35 -0.69 -25.33 0.25
C VAL A 35 -1.70 -24.93 1.33
N GLY A 36 -2.53 -25.89 1.76
CA GLY A 36 -3.58 -25.67 2.76
C GLY A 36 -4.95 -25.39 2.14
N ASN A 37 -5.76 -24.54 2.78
CA ASN A 37 -7.14 -24.32 2.35
C ASN A 37 -7.24 -23.27 1.22
N LEU A 38 -7.23 -23.76 -0.03
CA LEU A 38 -7.36 -22.95 -1.24
C LEU A 38 -8.78 -22.46 -1.54
N THR A 39 -9.75 -22.73 -0.67
CA THR A 39 -11.12 -22.21 -0.81
C THR A 39 -11.27 -20.80 -0.20
N LYS A 40 -10.36 -20.41 0.71
CA LYS A 40 -10.31 -19.07 1.28
C LYS A 40 -9.76 -18.05 0.27
N PRO A 41 -10.16 -16.77 0.37
CA PRO A 41 -9.56 -15.71 -0.43
C PRO A 41 -8.05 -15.60 -0.23
N LEU A 42 -7.32 -15.45 -1.33
CA LEU A 42 -5.87 -15.33 -1.34
C LEU A 42 -5.48 -13.87 -1.59
N GLN A 43 -4.48 -13.43 -0.85
CA GLN A 43 -3.91 -12.10 -1.02
C GLN A 43 -3.02 -12.03 -2.26
N THR A 44 -3.06 -10.90 -2.98
CA THR A 44 -2.35 -10.69 -4.25
C THR A 44 -1.32 -9.56 -4.17
N ASN A 45 -1.61 -8.48 -3.45
CA ASN A 45 -0.80 -7.26 -3.37
C ASN A 45 -0.07 -7.16 -2.02
N LYS A 46 0.51 -8.29 -1.54
CA LYS A 46 1.22 -8.38 -0.25
C LYS A 46 2.69 -8.75 -0.40
N PHE A 47 3.50 -8.33 0.56
CA PHE A 47 4.97 -8.39 0.57
C PHE A 47 5.57 -9.77 0.26
N TYR A 48 4.84 -10.85 0.58
CA TYR A 48 5.33 -12.22 0.44
C TYR A 48 5.07 -12.85 -0.94
N ALA A 49 4.43 -12.14 -1.87
CA ALA A 49 3.92 -12.74 -3.11
C ALA A 49 5.01 -13.43 -3.97
N ASN A 50 6.24 -12.91 -3.96
CA ASN A 50 7.37 -13.52 -4.68
C ASN A 50 7.63 -14.98 -4.28
N LEU A 51 7.21 -15.45 -3.11
CA LEU A 51 7.45 -16.82 -2.65
C LEU A 51 6.50 -17.86 -3.24
N PHE A 52 5.48 -17.43 -3.99
CA PHE A 52 4.59 -18.33 -4.74
C PHE A 52 4.44 -17.92 -6.21
N LEU A 53 5.24 -16.95 -6.68
CA LEU A 53 5.24 -16.47 -8.05
C LEU A 53 6.53 -16.89 -8.76
N GLY A 54 6.41 -17.13 -10.06
CA GLY A 54 7.54 -17.38 -10.95
C GLY A 54 8.53 -18.41 -10.40
N SER A 55 9.79 -18.00 -10.20
CA SER A 55 10.85 -18.88 -9.72
C SER A 55 10.83 -19.16 -8.20
N GLN A 56 10.07 -18.39 -7.43
CA GLN A 56 10.11 -18.35 -5.95
C GLN A 56 11.46 -17.88 -5.37
N THR A 57 12.38 -17.36 -6.19
CA THR A 57 13.74 -16.96 -5.78
C THR A 57 13.92 -15.45 -5.60
N GLN A 58 12.91 -14.63 -5.85
CA GLN A 58 12.99 -13.20 -5.57
C GLN A 58 12.81 -12.90 -4.08
N SER A 59 13.38 -11.77 -3.64
CA SER A 59 13.27 -11.33 -2.25
C SER A 59 11.85 -10.93 -1.86
N VAL A 60 11.57 -10.96 -0.56
CA VAL A 60 10.37 -10.40 0.08
C VAL A 60 10.78 -9.52 1.24
N TRP A 61 10.02 -8.47 1.55
CA TRP A 61 10.37 -7.49 2.57
C TRP A 61 9.36 -7.50 3.71
N THR A 62 9.82 -7.92 4.89
CA THR A 62 9.02 -7.75 6.12
C THR A 62 9.24 -6.39 6.78
N HIS A 63 10.35 -5.73 6.40
CA HIS A 63 10.95 -4.54 6.98
C HIS A 63 11.18 -4.64 8.51
N PRO A 64 12.43 -4.48 8.98
CA PRO A 64 13.61 -4.03 8.23
C PRO A 64 14.36 -5.17 7.50
N TYR A 65 13.93 -6.43 7.66
CA TYR A 65 14.56 -7.56 6.98
C TYR A 65 13.97 -7.83 5.60
N SER A 66 14.84 -8.24 4.68
CA SER A 66 14.46 -8.93 3.45
C SER A 66 14.83 -10.41 3.54
N LEU A 67 14.02 -11.26 2.92
CA LEU A 67 14.24 -12.70 2.89
C LEU A 67 14.19 -13.22 1.46
N LYS A 68 14.97 -14.24 1.15
CA LYS A 68 15.00 -14.88 -0.17
C LYS A 68 15.31 -16.36 0.00
N TRP A 69 14.66 -17.23 -0.79
CA TRP A 69 15.10 -18.62 -0.89
C TRP A 69 16.50 -18.65 -1.53
N ALA A 70 17.49 -19.17 -0.79
CA ALA A 70 18.87 -19.22 -1.26
C ALA A 70 19.04 -20.12 -2.49
N HIS A 71 18.23 -21.19 -2.61
CA HIS A 71 18.13 -22.02 -3.82
C HIS A 71 19.50 -22.46 -4.42
N GLY A 72 20.45 -22.81 -3.55
CA GLY A 72 21.81 -23.21 -3.95
C GLY A 72 22.73 -22.06 -4.38
N GLU A 73 22.24 -20.82 -4.41
CA GLU A 73 23.02 -19.63 -4.72
C GLU A 73 23.92 -19.19 -3.54
N GLY A 74 24.96 -18.43 -3.84
CA GLY A 74 25.92 -17.94 -2.86
C GLY A 74 26.99 -18.98 -2.50
N ASN A 75 28.06 -18.54 -1.84
CA ASN A 75 29.19 -19.41 -1.50
C ASN A 75 28.86 -20.43 -0.40
N ALA A 76 27.79 -20.24 0.37
CA ALA A 76 27.30 -21.22 1.33
C ALA A 76 26.53 -22.38 0.66
N GLY A 77 26.15 -22.25 -0.63
CA GLY A 77 25.41 -23.28 -1.38
C GLY A 77 24.12 -23.72 -0.71
N SER A 78 23.47 -22.83 0.04
CA SER A 78 22.36 -23.17 0.92
C SER A 78 21.04 -23.33 0.17
N TRP A 79 20.18 -24.22 0.66
CA TRP A 79 18.81 -24.39 0.19
C TRP A 79 17.76 -23.86 1.19
N GLY A 80 18.21 -23.19 2.24
CA GLY A 80 17.35 -22.56 3.25
C GLY A 80 16.90 -21.13 2.90
N MET A 81 16.34 -20.45 3.90
CA MET A 81 15.91 -19.05 3.76
C MET A 81 17.05 -18.11 4.14
N ALA A 82 17.52 -17.33 3.18
CA ALA A 82 18.47 -16.25 3.41
C ALA A 82 17.78 -15.01 4.00
N ILE A 83 18.51 -14.35 4.89
CA ILE A 83 18.10 -13.16 5.65
C ILE A 83 19.12 -12.07 5.36
N SER A 84 18.62 -10.89 5.01
CA SER A 84 19.44 -9.70 4.75
C SER A 84 18.90 -8.50 5.52
N HIS A 85 19.81 -7.60 5.86
CA HIS A 85 19.48 -6.24 6.27
C HIS A 85 20.49 -5.30 5.63
N ILE A 86 20.00 -4.38 4.82
CA ILE A 86 20.82 -3.39 4.10
C ILE A 86 20.92 -2.11 4.94
N SER A 87 22.14 -1.68 5.23
CA SER A 87 22.39 -0.39 5.90
C SER A 87 22.46 0.74 4.88
N ARG A 88 22.14 1.97 5.30
CA ARG A 88 22.08 3.14 4.40
C ARG A 88 23.35 3.39 3.58
N ASN A 89 24.53 3.03 4.11
CA ASN A 89 25.82 3.17 3.42
C ASN A 89 26.03 2.16 2.27
N MET A 90 25.18 1.14 2.13
CA MET A 90 25.22 0.15 1.05
C MET A 90 24.30 0.51 -0.11
N VAL A 91 23.48 1.55 0.03
CA VAL A 91 22.53 1.99 -1.00
C VAL A 91 23.29 2.55 -2.20
N ALA A 92 22.96 2.06 -3.39
CA ALA A 92 23.46 2.61 -4.64
C ALA A 92 22.52 3.70 -5.15
N TYR A 93 23.08 4.75 -5.76
CA TYR A 93 22.34 5.87 -6.32
C TYR A 93 22.53 5.92 -7.83
N GLY A 94 21.48 6.31 -8.54
CA GLY A 94 21.56 6.69 -9.95
C GLY A 94 22.34 7.98 -10.15
N GLU A 95 22.50 8.38 -11.40
CA GLU A 95 23.19 9.63 -11.76
C GLU A 95 22.45 10.87 -11.24
N GLY A 96 23.20 11.95 -10.98
CA GLY A 96 22.66 13.25 -10.60
C GLY A 96 22.67 13.57 -9.10
N PHE A 97 22.41 14.86 -8.79
CA PHE A 97 22.09 15.34 -7.45
C PHE A 97 20.99 16.42 -7.60
N PRO A 98 19.71 16.09 -7.34
CA PRO A 98 19.23 14.82 -6.78
C PRO A 98 19.46 13.61 -7.70
N ALA A 99 19.68 12.44 -7.09
CA ALA A 99 19.88 11.17 -7.79
C ALA A 99 18.58 10.69 -8.42
N GLN A 100 18.61 10.18 -9.65
CA GLN A 100 17.41 9.67 -10.34
C GLN A 100 16.71 8.54 -9.58
N TYR A 101 17.49 7.62 -9.02
CA TYR A 101 16.96 6.52 -8.21
C TYR A 101 17.91 6.23 -7.06
N TYR A 102 17.43 5.45 -6.10
CA TYR A 102 18.30 4.71 -5.20
C TYR A 102 17.79 3.29 -5.04
N ILE A 103 18.71 2.33 -4.91
CA ILE A 103 18.41 0.90 -4.86
C ILE A 103 19.25 0.20 -3.80
N CYS A 104 18.63 -0.72 -3.07
CA CYS A 104 19.31 -1.57 -2.12
C CYS A 104 19.86 -2.83 -2.83
N PRO A 105 21.11 -3.25 -2.55
CA PRO A 105 21.65 -4.47 -3.14
C PRO A 105 20.84 -5.69 -2.72
N ILE A 106 20.49 -6.51 -3.71
CA ILE A 106 19.78 -7.79 -3.54
C ILE A 106 20.77 -8.96 -3.52
N GLY A 107 20.36 -10.08 -2.92
CA GLY A 107 21.14 -11.33 -2.94
C GLY A 107 22.22 -11.47 -1.86
N ILE A 108 22.42 -10.48 -0.98
CA ILE A 108 23.32 -10.62 0.18
C ILE A 108 22.70 -11.61 1.16
N GLN A 109 23.32 -12.76 1.39
CA GLN A 109 22.84 -13.77 2.34
C GLN A 109 23.61 -13.63 3.67
N SER A 110 23.26 -12.63 4.47
CA SER A 110 23.96 -12.32 5.73
C SER A 110 23.84 -13.47 6.73
N MET A 111 22.63 -13.97 6.93
CA MET A 111 22.35 -15.15 7.75
C MET A 111 21.38 -16.03 6.98
N ILE A 112 21.42 -17.35 7.17
CA ILE A 112 20.57 -18.31 6.46
C ILE A 112 20.09 -19.36 7.45
N LEU A 113 18.78 -19.53 7.57
CA LEU A 113 18.19 -20.62 8.33
C LEU A 113 17.99 -21.81 7.38
N SER A 114 18.73 -22.90 7.62
CA SER A 114 18.72 -24.11 6.79
C SER A 114 18.76 -25.39 7.65
N ALA A 115 18.75 -26.55 7.00
CA ALA A 115 18.98 -27.85 7.61
C ALA A 115 19.82 -28.74 6.68
N SER A 116 20.56 -29.69 7.23
CA SER A 116 21.44 -30.59 6.46
C SER A 116 20.68 -31.47 5.46
N GLU A 117 19.38 -31.69 5.71
CA GLU A 117 18.49 -32.45 4.84
C GLU A 117 18.02 -31.64 3.61
N LEU A 118 18.21 -30.32 3.59
CA LEU A 118 17.83 -29.47 2.47
C LEU A 118 18.95 -29.43 1.42
N GLY A 119 18.63 -29.89 0.20
CA GLY A 119 19.53 -29.90 -0.95
C GLY A 119 18.80 -29.56 -2.25
N ALA A 120 19.32 -29.99 -3.40
CA ALA A 120 18.75 -29.66 -4.72
C ALA A 120 17.31 -30.15 -4.96
N SER A 121 16.81 -31.08 -4.15
CA SER A 121 15.42 -31.54 -4.16
C SER A 121 14.48 -30.71 -3.28
N THR A 122 14.98 -29.69 -2.59
CA THR A 122 14.19 -28.89 -1.65
C THR A 122 13.00 -28.25 -2.34
N ILE A 123 11.83 -28.33 -1.70
CA ILE A 123 10.61 -27.68 -2.16
C ILE A 123 10.23 -26.57 -1.17
N LEU A 124 10.03 -25.36 -1.70
CA LEU A 124 9.43 -24.25 -0.98
C LEU A 124 7.91 -24.26 -1.19
N THR A 125 7.16 -24.28 -0.10
CA THR A 125 5.72 -24.04 -0.11
C THR A 125 5.36 -22.89 0.82
N THR A 126 4.16 -22.33 0.63
CA THR A 126 3.61 -21.28 1.49
C THR A 126 2.21 -21.64 1.93
N ASP A 127 1.84 -21.23 3.13
CA ASP A 127 0.47 -21.35 3.65
C ASP A 127 0.11 -20.15 4.53
N THR A 128 -1.14 -20.12 5.01
CA THR A 128 -1.60 -19.08 5.94
C THR A 128 -1.35 -17.67 5.40
N LEU A 129 -1.61 -17.47 4.10
CA LEU A 129 -1.41 -16.22 3.38
C LEU A 129 -2.44 -15.16 3.84
N GLN A 130 -2.09 -14.42 4.88
CA GLN A 130 -2.93 -13.43 5.54
C GLN A 130 -2.42 -12.01 5.27
N ALA A 131 -3.22 -11.00 5.62
CA ALA A 131 -2.91 -9.60 5.29
C ALA A 131 -1.54 -9.10 5.81
N PHE A 132 -1.08 -9.62 6.95
CA PHE A 132 0.14 -9.18 7.63
C PHE A 132 1.21 -10.27 7.73
N SER A 133 0.93 -11.48 7.25
CA SER A 133 1.78 -12.64 7.48
C SER A 133 1.59 -13.76 6.46
N ALA A 134 2.64 -14.57 6.31
CA ALA A 134 2.60 -15.83 5.60
C ALA A 134 3.57 -16.82 6.24
N ASN A 135 3.26 -18.12 6.18
CA ASN A 135 4.25 -19.14 6.51
C ASN A 135 4.99 -19.57 5.24
N VAL A 136 6.29 -19.80 5.39
CA VAL A 136 7.14 -20.40 4.36
C VAL A 136 7.67 -21.71 4.88
N ASN A 137 7.54 -22.76 4.09
CA ASN A 137 7.80 -24.14 4.48
C ASN A 137 8.83 -24.76 3.55
N PHE A 138 9.85 -25.40 4.12
CA PHE A 138 10.87 -26.13 3.39
C PHE A 138 10.76 -27.63 3.67
N SER A 139 10.59 -28.39 2.60
CA SER A 139 10.63 -29.85 2.60
C SER A 139 11.91 -30.34 1.91
N PRO A 140 12.57 -31.42 2.40
CA PRO A 140 13.78 -31.98 1.77
C PRO A 140 13.58 -32.46 0.32
N GLY A 141 12.35 -32.81 -0.03
CA GLY A 141 12.00 -33.40 -1.32
C GLY A 141 10.50 -33.29 -1.61
N PRO A 142 10.08 -33.52 -2.87
CA PRO A 142 8.67 -33.63 -3.23
C PRO A 142 7.96 -34.68 -2.37
N GLY A 143 6.79 -34.32 -1.82
CA GLY A 143 5.98 -35.21 -0.98
C GLY A 143 6.48 -35.38 0.46
N ALA A 144 7.66 -34.88 0.83
CA ALA A 144 8.13 -34.89 2.20
C ALA A 144 7.42 -33.82 3.06
N ALA A 145 7.23 -34.11 4.34
CA ALA A 145 6.71 -33.12 5.29
C ALA A 145 7.71 -31.97 5.49
N PRO A 146 7.24 -30.72 5.70
CA PRO A 146 8.13 -29.61 6.00
C PRO A 146 8.91 -29.83 7.29
N ILE A 147 10.22 -29.64 7.22
CA ILE A 147 11.14 -29.77 8.36
C ILE A 147 11.58 -28.42 8.94
N LEU A 148 11.39 -27.34 8.16
CA LEU A 148 11.65 -25.96 8.54
C LEU A 148 10.49 -25.08 8.07
N THR A 149 9.87 -24.36 9.01
CA THR A 149 8.82 -23.36 8.72
C THR A 149 9.24 -22.00 9.25
N LEU A 150 9.09 -20.94 8.47
CA LEU A 150 9.31 -19.56 8.89
C LEU A 150 7.98 -18.79 8.86
N PRO A 151 7.43 -18.37 10.00
CA PRO A 151 6.35 -17.40 10.04
C PRO A 151 6.91 -16.01 9.72
N LEU A 152 6.54 -15.46 8.57
CA LEU A 152 6.89 -14.09 8.17
C LEU A 152 5.78 -13.16 8.63
N VAL A 153 6.15 -12.10 9.35
CA VAL A 153 5.22 -11.06 9.80
C VAL A 153 5.86 -9.70 9.53
N GLN A 154 5.12 -8.76 8.99
CA GLN A 154 5.60 -7.38 8.81
C GLN A 154 6.04 -6.79 10.16
N GLY A 155 7.22 -6.17 10.19
CA GLY A 155 7.82 -5.63 11.41
C GLY A 155 8.40 -6.68 12.36
N MET A 156 8.59 -7.94 11.96
CA MET A 156 9.13 -8.95 12.87
C MET A 156 10.53 -8.54 13.42
N GLY A 157 10.70 -8.60 14.74
CA GLY A 157 11.98 -8.32 15.39
C GLY A 157 13.04 -9.41 15.21
N PHE A 158 12.59 -10.65 15.10
CA PHE A 158 13.39 -11.83 14.82
C PHE A 158 12.89 -12.52 13.56
N VAL A 159 13.81 -12.96 12.72
CA VAL A 159 13.49 -14.03 11.76
C VAL A 159 13.53 -15.35 12.51
N THR A 160 12.43 -16.11 12.48
CA THR A 160 12.29 -17.35 13.26
C THR A 160 12.13 -18.56 12.35
N GLY A 161 12.95 -19.59 12.55
CA GLY A 161 12.80 -20.90 11.92
C GLY A 161 12.30 -21.92 12.92
N ILE A 162 11.19 -22.58 12.60
CA ILE A 162 10.57 -23.65 13.38
C ILE A 162 11.00 -24.99 12.77
N TYR A 163 11.74 -25.78 13.53
CA TYR A 163 12.32 -27.03 13.08
C TYR A 163 11.57 -28.24 13.63
N LYS A 164 11.42 -29.28 12.80
CA LYS A 164 10.76 -30.55 13.14
C LYS A 164 11.64 -31.73 12.78
N GLY A 165 12.32 -32.29 13.78
CA GLY A 165 13.19 -33.47 13.63
C GLY A 165 14.35 -33.26 12.66
N ALA A 166 14.83 -32.04 12.50
CA ALA A 166 15.84 -31.68 11.50
C ALA A 166 17.25 -31.60 12.09
N THR A 167 18.27 -31.50 11.23
CA THR A 167 19.64 -31.17 11.62
C THR A 167 19.91 -29.71 11.25
N PRO A 168 19.72 -28.75 12.17
CA PRO A 168 19.75 -27.33 11.84
C PRO A 168 21.15 -26.87 11.45
N VAL A 169 21.21 -26.05 10.41
CA VAL A 169 22.44 -25.38 9.97
C VAL A 169 22.12 -23.90 9.79
N VAL A 170 22.74 -23.05 10.61
CA VAL A 170 22.71 -21.61 10.41
C VAL A 170 23.91 -21.23 9.56
N GLN A 171 23.69 -20.70 8.36
CA GLN A 171 24.76 -20.39 7.41
C GLN A 171 24.92 -18.89 7.17
N SER A 172 26.03 -18.49 6.54
CA SER A 172 26.25 -17.13 6.06
C SER A 172 27.08 -17.17 4.79
N SER A 173 26.64 -16.48 3.73
CA SER A 173 27.48 -16.25 2.54
C SER A 173 28.40 -15.03 2.68
N VAL A 174 28.25 -14.27 3.77
CA VAL A 174 29.15 -13.17 4.17
C VAL A 174 30.31 -13.68 5.03
N PHE A 175 30.28 -14.94 5.45
CA PHE A 175 31.23 -15.61 6.33
C PHE A 175 31.20 -15.17 7.80
N TYR A 176 31.37 -16.15 8.69
CA TYR A 176 31.56 -15.98 10.12
C TYR A 176 32.99 -15.56 10.43
N ARG A 177 33.16 -14.33 10.94
CA ARG A 177 34.41 -13.87 11.54
C ARG A 177 34.57 -14.41 12.96
N LYS A 178 33.50 -14.37 13.75
CA LYS A 178 33.51 -14.79 15.15
C LYS A 178 32.13 -15.28 15.58
N VAL A 179 32.10 -16.42 16.25
CA VAL A 179 30.91 -16.90 17.00
C VAL A 179 31.31 -17.01 18.48
N SER A 180 30.47 -16.49 19.37
CA SER A 180 30.71 -16.48 20.82
C SER A 180 29.48 -16.98 21.58
N GLY A 181 29.72 -17.53 22.76
CA GLY A 181 28.74 -18.27 23.53
C GLY A 181 29.13 -19.76 23.66
N PRO A 182 28.20 -20.62 24.09
CA PRO A 182 26.80 -20.32 24.39
C PRO A 182 26.63 -19.48 25.66
N THR A 183 25.55 -18.70 25.74
CA THR A 183 25.07 -18.05 26.96
C THR A 183 23.61 -18.42 27.19
N MET A 184 23.28 -18.93 28.36
CA MET A 184 21.91 -19.36 28.68
C MET A 184 21.05 -18.18 29.16
N ILE A 185 19.84 -18.07 28.62
CA ILE A 185 18.79 -17.12 29.00
C ILE A 185 17.56 -17.95 29.35
N GLY A 186 17.46 -18.36 30.62
CA GLY A 186 16.51 -19.39 31.01
C GLY A 186 16.78 -20.68 30.24
N SER A 187 15.80 -21.17 29.49
CA SER A 187 15.93 -22.34 28.61
C SER A 187 16.44 -22.05 27.20
N VAL A 188 16.67 -20.77 26.85
CA VAL A 188 17.13 -20.36 25.53
C VAL A 188 18.65 -20.28 25.50
N CYS A 189 19.28 -20.84 24.47
CA CYS A 189 20.72 -20.76 24.26
C CYS A 189 21.05 -19.66 23.25
N LYS A 190 21.78 -18.62 23.68
CA LYS A 190 22.20 -17.50 22.83
C LYS A 190 23.64 -17.67 22.35
N TYR A 191 23.86 -17.33 21.08
CA TYR A 191 25.17 -17.09 20.48
C TYR A 191 25.24 -15.69 19.88
N GLN A 192 26.40 -15.05 20.01
CA GLN A 192 26.73 -13.79 19.36
C GLN A 192 27.55 -14.09 18.12
N VAL A 193 27.24 -13.42 17.02
CA VAL A 193 27.89 -13.62 15.72
C VAL A 193 28.40 -12.29 15.20
N VAL A 194 29.64 -12.28 14.74
CA VAL A 194 30.21 -11.20 13.93
C VAL A 194 30.51 -11.79 12.55
N LEU A 195 29.95 -11.19 11.51
CA LEU A 195 30.23 -11.57 10.11
C LEU A 195 31.46 -10.81 9.58
N GLU A 196 31.99 -11.19 8.42
CA GLU A 196 33.16 -10.50 7.83
C GLU A 196 32.87 -9.07 7.35
N ASP A 197 31.61 -8.70 7.16
CA ASP A 197 31.23 -7.30 6.92
C ASP A 197 31.24 -6.44 8.22
N GLY A 198 31.57 -7.05 9.37
CA GLY A 198 31.62 -6.39 10.67
C GLY A 198 30.26 -6.23 11.36
N ASN A 199 29.16 -6.68 10.75
CA ASN A 199 27.85 -6.62 11.38
C ASN A 199 27.69 -7.67 12.48
N ASN A 200 27.05 -7.25 13.57
CA ASN A 200 26.73 -8.12 14.70
C ASN A 200 25.32 -8.70 14.56
N TRP A 201 25.21 -10.00 14.84
CA TRP A 201 23.97 -10.76 14.81
C TRP A 201 23.86 -11.63 16.06
N LEU A 202 22.63 -12.03 16.38
CA LEU A 202 22.32 -12.91 17.50
C LEU A 202 21.59 -14.14 16.98
N ILE A 203 21.97 -15.31 17.51
CA ILE A 203 21.27 -16.58 17.28
C ILE A 203 20.72 -17.03 18.63
N TYR A 204 19.42 -17.27 18.69
CA TYR A 204 18.75 -17.86 19.86
C TYR A 204 18.20 -19.23 19.50
N VAL A 205 18.65 -20.27 20.18
CA VAL A 205 18.21 -21.65 20.00
C VAL A 205 17.33 -22.04 21.18
N THR A 206 16.07 -22.35 20.91
CA THR A 206 15.09 -22.77 21.92
C THR A 206 14.59 -24.18 21.59
N PRO A 207 15.13 -25.24 22.24
CA PRO A 207 14.69 -26.60 22.00
C PRO A 207 13.33 -26.90 22.64
N ASN A 208 12.57 -27.79 22.01
CA ASN A 208 11.42 -28.46 22.60
C ASN A 208 11.89 -29.80 23.20
N GLY A 209 11.88 -29.89 24.53
CA GLY A 209 12.31 -31.10 25.25
C GLY A 209 13.83 -31.17 25.46
N ASN A 210 14.33 -32.39 25.67
CA ASN A 210 15.74 -32.63 26.00
C ASN A 210 16.58 -32.62 24.73
N TYR A 211 17.19 -31.48 24.41
CA TYR A 211 18.15 -31.33 23.32
C TYR A 211 19.29 -30.42 23.78
N ASP A 212 20.53 -30.80 23.45
CA ASP A 212 21.71 -30.02 23.81
C ASP A 212 21.92 -28.85 22.84
N ALA A 213 21.29 -27.72 23.16
CA ALA A 213 21.43 -26.47 22.40
C ALA A 213 22.83 -25.84 22.53
N THR A 214 23.70 -26.34 23.42
CA THR A 214 25.09 -25.87 23.59
C THR A 214 26.06 -26.54 22.63
N ALA A 215 25.63 -27.63 21.97
CA ALA A 215 26.46 -28.42 21.08
C ALA A 215 26.52 -27.92 19.62
N PHE A 216 26.06 -26.70 19.33
CA PHE A 216 26.25 -26.12 18.01
C PHE A 216 27.72 -25.82 17.76
N LYS A 217 28.22 -26.16 16.56
CA LYS A 217 29.63 -25.99 16.20
C LYS A 217 29.77 -25.29 14.86
N GLN A 218 30.71 -24.35 14.81
CA GLN A 218 31.10 -23.73 13.56
C GLN A 218 31.89 -24.74 12.72
N THR A 219 31.48 -24.92 11.47
CA THR A 219 32.17 -25.75 10.48
C THR A 219 32.57 -24.86 9.31
N GLY A 220 33.89 -24.69 9.12
CA GLY A 220 34.41 -23.72 8.17
C GLY A 220 34.03 -22.28 8.53
N ASN A 221 33.92 -21.42 7.52
CA ASN A 221 33.53 -20.02 7.68
C ASN A 221 32.08 -19.75 7.27
N THR A 222 31.36 -20.73 6.73
CA THR A 222 29.98 -20.54 6.22
C THR A 222 28.90 -21.20 7.08
N ALA A 223 29.22 -22.15 7.96
CA ALA A 223 28.21 -22.97 8.64
C ALA A 223 28.36 -23.03 10.16
N PHE A 224 27.24 -22.99 10.87
CA PHE A 224 27.10 -23.21 12.31
C PHE A 224 26.00 -24.25 12.54
N SER A 225 26.41 -25.48 12.83
CA SER A 225 25.54 -26.68 12.78
C SER A 225 25.20 -27.19 14.16
N GLY A 226 23.94 -27.54 14.39
CA GLY A 226 23.48 -28.20 15.61
C GLY A 226 23.44 -29.73 15.47
N PRO A 227 23.31 -30.47 16.59
CA PRO A 227 23.01 -31.91 16.59
C PRO A 227 21.74 -32.29 15.78
N PRO A 228 21.63 -33.55 15.29
CA PRO A 228 20.45 -34.03 14.58
C PRO A 228 19.20 -34.12 15.49
N ASN A 229 18.02 -34.32 14.88
CA ASN A 229 16.72 -34.48 15.55
C ASN A 229 16.26 -33.25 16.36
N PHE A 230 16.68 -32.05 15.97
CA PHE A 230 16.24 -30.81 16.59
C PHE A 230 14.75 -30.58 16.35
N ASN A 231 14.03 -30.37 17.44
CA ASN A 231 12.67 -29.88 17.46
C ASN A 231 12.68 -28.61 18.31
N GLY A 232 12.18 -27.50 17.77
CA GLY A 232 12.28 -26.21 18.46
C GLY A 232 12.33 -25.05 17.50
N ILE A 233 12.81 -23.91 17.97
CA ILE A 233 12.97 -22.71 17.15
C ILE A 233 14.41 -22.20 17.19
N ILE A 234 14.83 -21.60 16.07
CA ILE A 234 16.04 -20.78 15.98
C ILE A 234 15.63 -19.37 15.54
N GLN A 235 16.01 -18.36 16.31
CA GLN A 235 15.70 -16.96 16.02
C GLN A 235 16.98 -16.19 15.68
N ILE A 236 16.91 -15.37 14.63
CA ILE A 236 18.01 -14.54 14.14
C ILE A 236 17.61 -13.06 14.26
N ALA A 237 18.51 -12.24 14.80
CA ALA A 237 18.33 -10.79 14.83
C ALA A 237 19.64 -10.05 14.56
N LYS A 238 19.59 -8.97 13.79
CA LYS A 238 20.72 -8.04 13.65
C LYS A 238 20.78 -7.16 14.89
N ASN A 239 21.98 -6.98 15.45
CA ASN A 239 22.17 -6.21 16.68
C ASN A 239 23.21 -5.10 16.52
N PRO A 240 22.82 -3.91 16.02
CA PRO A 240 23.75 -2.77 15.92
C PRO A 240 24.05 -2.13 17.29
N ALA A 241 23.25 -2.40 18.32
CA ALA A 241 23.33 -1.72 19.62
C ALA A 241 24.22 -2.44 20.65
N GLY A 242 25.03 -3.42 20.21
CA GLY A 242 25.98 -4.14 21.05
C GLY A 242 25.33 -4.74 22.30
N ALA A 243 26.02 -4.64 23.44
CA ALA A 243 25.56 -5.23 24.70
C ALA A 243 24.20 -4.69 25.21
N LEU A 244 23.84 -3.45 24.87
CA LEU A 244 22.51 -2.91 25.21
C LEU A 244 21.43 -3.58 24.37
N GLY A 245 21.65 -3.69 23.06
CA GLY A 245 20.72 -4.37 22.16
C GLY A 245 20.53 -5.84 22.52
N GLU A 246 21.60 -6.52 22.94
CA GLU A 246 21.49 -7.90 23.46
C GLU A 246 20.51 -7.98 24.63
N ARG A 247 20.68 -7.14 25.66
CA ARG A 247 19.77 -7.15 26.81
C ARG A 247 18.31 -6.86 26.43
N ILE A 248 18.08 -6.15 25.34
CA ILE A 248 16.73 -5.87 24.84
C ILE A 248 16.18 -7.09 24.10
N TYR A 249 16.93 -7.67 23.15
CA TYR A 249 16.53 -8.89 22.44
C TYR A 249 16.33 -10.08 23.39
N ASP A 250 17.18 -10.21 24.42
CA ASP A 250 17.09 -11.28 25.43
C ASP A 250 15.72 -11.29 26.14
N LYS A 251 15.04 -10.14 26.25
CA LYS A 251 13.68 -10.05 26.84
C LYS A 251 12.59 -10.66 25.99
N SER A 252 12.86 -10.94 24.72
CA SER A 252 11.89 -11.53 23.76
C SER A 252 12.36 -12.89 23.24
N ALA A 253 13.50 -13.38 23.74
CA ALA A 253 14.05 -14.68 23.36
C ALA A 253 13.04 -15.82 23.61
N GLY A 254 12.91 -16.72 22.64
CA GLY A 254 11.94 -17.80 22.67
C GLY A 254 10.51 -17.40 22.28
N THR A 255 10.26 -16.14 21.94
CA THR A 255 8.93 -15.62 21.57
C THR A 255 8.94 -14.96 20.20
N TYR A 256 7.94 -15.24 19.36
CA TYR A 256 7.82 -14.70 18.01
C TYR A 256 6.37 -14.49 17.59
N ALA A 257 6.16 -13.52 16.69
CA ALA A 257 4.86 -13.24 16.10
C ALA A 257 4.53 -14.27 15.01
N VAL A 258 3.26 -14.62 14.88
CA VAL A 258 2.78 -15.56 13.84
C VAL A 258 1.78 -14.94 12.87
N THR A 259 1.05 -13.93 13.31
CA THR A 259 0.14 -13.11 12.50
C THR A 259 -0.23 -11.83 13.27
N ALA A 260 -0.99 -10.94 12.65
CA ALA A 260 -1.63 -9.80 13.29
C ALA A 260 -3.13 -9.75 12.95
N THR A 261 -3.94 -9.31 13.92
CA THR A 261 -5.27 -8.77 13.65
C THR A 261 -5.23 -7.26 13.74
N ILE A 262 -6.23 -6.61 13.17
CA ILE A 262 -6.37 -5.16 13.23
C ILE A 262 -7.70 -4.78 13.85
N SER A 263 -7.67 -3.74 14.68
CA SER A 263 -8.86 -3.09 15.22
C SER A 263 -8.75 -1.59 15.00
N GLY A 264 -9.88 -0.89 14.96
CA GLY A 264 -9.88 0.55 14.80
C GLY A 264 -11.23 1.18 15.11
N SER A 265 -11.18 2.44 15.50
CA SER A 265 -12.34 3.23 15.93
C SER A 265 -12.19 4.68 15.50
N ALA A 266 -13.33 5.36 15.42
CA ALA A 266 -13.41 6.80 15.24
C ALA A 266 -14.29 7.38 16.34
N HIS A 267 -13.74 8.31 17.13
CA HIS A 267 -14.42 8.91 18.27
C HIS A 267 -14.60 10.41 18.05
N ALA A 268 -15.84 10.88 18.10
CA ALA A 268 -16.14 12.30 18.07
C ALA A 268 -15.63 12.98 19.34
N LEU A 269 -14.94 14.10 19.18
CA LEU A 269 -14.47 15.01 20.23
C LEU A 269 -15.10 16.39 20.00
N ALA A 270 -14.92 17.31 20.94
CA ALA A 270 -15.36 18.70 20.76
C ALA A 270 -14.58 19.36 19.61
N GLY A 271 -15.21 19.46 18.43
CA GLY A 271 -14.65 20.13 17.25
C GLY A 271 -13.79 19.26 16.33
N SER A 272 -13.51 18.00 16.66
CA SER A 272 -12.75 17.07 15.82
C SER A 272 -13.23 15.63 15.95
N VAL A 273 -12.68 14.74 15.12
CA VAL A 273 -12.88 13.29 15.25
C VAL A 273 -11.51 12.65 15.34
N ARG A 274 -11.28 11.88 16.41
CA ARG A 274 -10.02 11.14 16.60
C ARG A 274 -10.18 9.72 16.08
N GLY A 275 -9.25 9.29 15.24
CA GLY A 275 -9.11 7.89 14.83
C GLY A 275 -8.10 7.17 15.71
N THR A 276 -8.36 5.90 15.98
CA THR A 276 -7.40 5.00 16.60
C THR A 276 -7.40 3.68 15.84
N TYR A 277 -6.24 3.08 15.62
CA TYR A 277 -6.13 1.70 15.16
C TYR A 277 -5.02 0.98 15.90
N ALA A 278 -5.13 -0.34 15.95
CA ALA A 278 -4.13 -1.16 16.59
C ALA A 278 -3.84 -2.43 15.78
N LEU A 279 -2.56 -2.72 15.59
CA LEU A 279 -2.09 -4.04 15.18
C LEU A 279 -1.88 -4.89 16.42
N LEU A 280 -2.57 -6.02 16.49
CA LEU A 280 -2.59 -6.95 17.61
C LEU A 280 -1.90 -8.24 17.16
N TRP A 281 -0.69 -8.49 17.62
CA TRP A 281 0.07 -9.67 17.17
C TRP A 281 -0.33 -10.91 17.95
N ALA A 282 -0.65 -11.98 17.22
CA ALA A 282 -0.67 -13.31 17.80
C ALA A 282 0.78 -13.80 17.93
N LYS A 283 1.10 -14.44 19.05
CA LYS A 283 2.46 -14.92 19.34
C LYS A 283 2.52 -16.35 19.84
N LYS A 284 3.70 -16.95 19.69
CA LYS A 284 4.11 -18.17 20.39
C LYS A 284 5.26 -17.84 21.32
N GLY A 285 5.23 -18.40 22.53
CA GLY A 285 6.16 -18.04 23.62
C GLY A 285 5.48 -17.17 24.69
N SER A 286 6.13 -17.01 25.84
CA SER A 286 5.59 -16.31 27.01
C SER A 286 6.12 -14.89 27.18
N GLN A 287 7.22 -14.54 26.52
CA GLN A 287 7.86 -13.23 26.67
C GLN A 287 7.15 -12.16 25.82
N PRO A 288 7.34 -10.86 26.10
CA PRO A 288 6.88 -9.79 25.20
C PRO A 288 7.51 -9.94 23.81
N LEU A 289 6.76 -9.58 22.76
CA LEU A 289 7.33 -9.47 21.42
C LEU A 289 8.27 -8.27 21.30
N LEU A 290 9.29 -8.41 20.45
CA LEU A 290 10.02 -7.29 19.88
C LEU A 290 9.55 -7.12 18.44
N MET A 291 9.00 -5.96 18.11
CA MET A 291 8.48 -5.63 16.78
C MET A 291 9.05 -4.30 16.31
N PHE A 292 9.35 -4.18 15.03
CA PHE A 292 9.77 -2.93 14.40
C PHE A 292 8.57 -2.11 13.95
N ALA A 293 8.65 -0.81 14.20
CA ALA A 293 7.69 0.18 13.77
C ALA A 293 8.35 1.14 12.78
N LEU A 294 7.67 1.42 11.66
CA LEU A 294 8.11 2.40 10.66
C LEU A 294 8.00 3.84 11.21
N PRO A 295 8.69 4.83 10.61
CA PRO A 295 8.65 6.22 11.09
C PRO A 295 7.25 6.80 11.31
N HIS A 296 6.30 6.54 10.41
CA HIS A 296 4.93 7.05 10.56
C HIS A 296 4.18 6.41 11.74
N HIS A 297 4.51 5.17 12.10
CA HIS A 297 3.98 4.54 13.31
C HIS A 297 4.49 5.27 14.54
N VAL A 298 5.80 5.50 14.62
CA VAL A 298 6.44 6.20 15.75
C VAL A 298 5.82 7.59 15.96
N GLN A 299 5.52 8.30 14.86
CA GLN A 299 4.87 9.62 14.91
C GLN A 299 3.41 9.60 15.36
N SER A 300 2.76 8.43 15.39
CA SER A 300 1.34 8.28 15.72
C SER A 300 1.09 7.39 16.94
N PHE A 301 2.12 6.94 17.65
CA PHE A 301 1.94 6.14 18.85
C PHE A 301 1.04 6.80 19.89
N ASP A 302 0.18 5.99 20.51
CA ASP A 302 -0.38 6.35 21.80
C ASP A 302 0.71 6.36 22.89
N SER A 303 0.37 6.88 24.08
CA SER A 303 1.33 6.94 25.19
C SER A 303 1.82 5.55 25.64
N THR A 304 0.98 4.52 25.54
CA THR A 304 1.33 3.14 25.91
C THR A 304 2.40 2.59 24.98
N THR A 305 2.20 2.72 23.67
CA THR A 305 3.10 2.21 22.64
C THR A 305 4.41 3.01 22.63
N ALA A 306 4.34 4.33 22.82
CA ALA A 306 5.53 5.17 22.95
C ALA A 306 6.41 4.75 24.13
N ALA A 307 5.82 4.35 25.27
CA ALA A 307 6.57 3.86 26.43
C ALA A 307 7.25 2.50 26.20
N ALA A 308 6.84 1.75 25.18
CA ALA A 308 7.43 0.46 24.81
C ALA A 308 8.61 0.58 23.84
N MET A 309 8.94 1.79 23.36
CA MET A 309 10.06 2.03 22.45
C MET A 309 11.39 1.64 23.07
N THR A 310 12.28 1.13 22.22
CA THR A 310 13.65 0.77 22.58
C THR A 310 14.65 1.62 21.81
N THR A 311 15.93 1.46 22.11
CA THR A 311 17.02 2.12 21.39
C THR A 311 17.47 1.36 20.14
N ILE A 312 16.89 0.19 19.85
CA ILE A 312 17.25 -0.58 18.66
C ILE A 312 16.54 0.03 17.46
N THR A 313 17.35 0.41 16.47
CA THR A 313 16.88 0.93 15.19
C THR A 313 17.58 0.20 14.05
N LEU A 314 16.89 0.05 12.92
CA LEU A 314 17.38 -0.60 11.72
C LEU A 314 16.87 0.15 10.49
N ASP A 315 17.74 0.35 9.50
CA ASP A 315 17.36 0.95 8.23
C ASP A 315 16.34 0.05 7.53
N THR A 316 15.28 0.64 7.00
CA THR A 316 14.47 0.00 5.96
C THR A 316 15.01 0.38 4.60
N THR A 317 14.70 -0.43 3.59
CA THR A 317 15.09 -0.16 2.21
C THR A 317 14.49 1.15 1.68
N THR A 318 13.19 1.42 1.93
CA THR A 318 12.49 2.57 1.32
C THR A 318 11.60 3.40 2.24
N LYS A 319 11.60 3.13 3.56
CA LYS A 319 10.72 3.79 4.54
C LYS A 319 11.47 4.53 5.65
N GLY A 320 12.79 4.72 5.52
CA GLY A 320 13.62 5.34 6.56
C GLY A 320 13.98 4.39 7.70
N MET A 321 14.22 4.93 8.89
CA MET A 321 14.69 4.15 10.05
C MET A 321 13.51 3.52 10.80
N ALA A 322 13.49 2.19 10.92
CA ALA A 322 12.53 1.49 11.78
C ALA A 322 13.02 1.43 13.23
N THR A 323 12.11 1.54 14.18
CA THR A 323 12.39 1.53 15.63
C THR A 323 11.74 0.32 16.28
N ALA A 324 12.49 -0.46 17.05
CA ALA A 324 11.94 -1.60 17.77
C ALA A 324 11.17 -1.18 19.03
N ILE A 325 10.03 -1.81 19.25
CA ILE A 325 9.19 -1.73 20.45
C ILE A 325 9.11 -3.10 21.13
N LEU A 326 9.04 -3.12 22.46
CA LEU A 326 8.76 -4.32 23.26
C LEU A 326 7.26 -4.37 23.61
N ALA A 327 6.43 -4.84 22.68
CA ALA A 327 4.98 -4.88 22.87
C ALA A 327 4.32 -5.96 22.01
N ASP A 328 3.24 -6.54 22.54
CA ASP A 328 2.39 -7.50 21.81
C ASP A 328 1.32 -6.81 20.94
N ARG A 329 1.27 -5.48 21.00
CA ARG A 329 0.39 -4.64 20.18
C ARG A 329 1.00 -3.28 19.93
N MET A 330 0.60 -2.65 18.84
CA MET A 330 0.96 -1.28 18.49
C MET A 330 -0.32 -0.49 18.30
N ILE A 331 -0.54 0.53 19.13
CA ILE A 331 -1.71 1.40 19.10
C ILE A 331 -1.30 2.76 18.53
N LEU A 332 -2.06 3.20 17.54
CA LEU A 332 -1.77 4.33 16.68
C LEU A 332 -2.96 5.28 16.68
N VAL A 333 -2.70 6.57 16.69
CA VAL A 333 -3.69 7.64 16.90
C VAL A 333 -3.56 8.67 15.79
N GLU A 334 -4.68 8.89 15.09
CA GLU A 334 -4.84 10.02 14.19
C GLU A 334 -5.73 11.07 14.86
N PRO A 335 -5.16 12.19 15.34
CA PRO A 335 -5.88 13.13 16.19
C PRO A 335 -7.03 13.83 15.47
N ASN A 336 -6.91 14.00 14.15
CA ASN A 336 -7.85 14.74 13.33
C ASN A 336 -8.17 13.96 12.05
N LEU A 337 -9.23 13.16 12.08
CA LEU A 337 -9.79 12.58 10.88
C LEU A 337 -10.43 13.67 10.02
N PRO A 338 -10.36 13.57 8.67
CA PRO A 338 -10.91 14.57 7.76
C PRO A 338 -12.45 14.46 7.64
N ALA A 339 -13.16 14.28 8.75
CA ALA A 339 -14.58 13.92 8.80
C ALA A 339 -15.52 14.95 8.12
N SER A 340 -15.14 16.23 8.06
CA SER A 340 -15.93 17.29 7.42
C SER A 340 -15.75 17.37 5.90
N MET A 341 -14.77 16.66 5.33
CA MET A 341 -14.51 16.62 3.89
C MET A 341 -15.67 15.91 3.16
N GLY A 342 -16.22 16.57 2.14
CA GLY A 342 -17.26 16.05 1.24
C GLY A 342 -16.84 16.17 -0.22
N PHE A 343 -17.79 16.38 -1.14
CA PHE A 343 -17.52 16.57 -2.58
C PHE A 343 -17.00 17.98 -2.94
N ALA A 344 -17.50 19.01 -2.26
CA ALA A 344 -17.09 20.39 -2.51
C ALA A 344 -15.62 20.64 -2.13
N PRO A 345 -14.95 21.64 -2.74
CA PRO A 345 -13.60 22.06 -2.34
C PRO A 345 -13.49 22.27 -0.83
N TRP A 346 -12.43 21.74 -0.24
CA TRP A 346 -12.23 21.64 1.20
C TRP A 346 -10.74 21.74 1.51
N THR A 347 -10.39 22.14 2.72
CA THR A 347 -9.00 22.05 3.23
C THR A 347 -9.02 21.60 4.69
N PRO A 348 -7.92 21.06 5.25
CA PRO A 348 -7.86 20.71 6.67
C PRO A 348 -8.21 21.85 7.64
N PHE A 349 -8.09 23.11 7.20
CA PHE A 349 -8.33 24.30 8.02
C PHE A 349 -9.65 25.02 7.69
N MET A 350 -10.40 24.56 6.69
CA MET A 350 -11.66 25.18 6.27
C MET A 350 -12.74 24.13 6.03
N THR A 351 -13.99 24.44 6.40
CA THR A 351 -15.12 23.60 6.00
C THR A 351 -15.33 23.64 4.48
N SER A 352 -16.06 22.66 3.96
CA SER A 352 -16.31 22.54 2.52
C SER A 352 -16.96 23.82 1.97
N LYS A 353 -16.37 24.45 0.95
CA LYS A 353 -16.85 25.70 0.35
C LYS A 353 -17.93 25.41 -0.69
N LYS A 354 -19.20 25.60 -0.30
CA LYS A 354 -20.37 25.34 -1.15
C LYS A 354 -20.93 26.58 -1.85
N ILE A 355 -20.56 27.78 -1.41
CA ILE A 355 -21.08 29.04 -1.95
C ILE A 355 -20.01 29.64 -2.86
N MET A 356 -20.37 29.89 -4.12
CA MET A 356 -19.51 30.47 -5.16
C MET A 356 -19.95 31.89 -5.51
N SER A 357 -19.01 32.73 -5.98
CA SER A 357 -19.35 34.07 -6.49
C SER A 357 -20.13 33.98 -7.81
N ASN A 358 -20.90 35.01 -8.16
CA ASN A 358 -21.65 35.03 -9.43
C ASN A 358 -20.75 34.87 -10.65
N ILE A 359 -19.54 35.45 -10.60
CA ILE A 359 -18.53 35.31 -11.66
C ILE A 359 -18.10 33.85 -11.79
N ALA A 360 -17.86 33.17 -10.66
CA ALA A 360 -17.51 31.76 -10.66
C ALA A 360 -18.64 30.89 -11.23
N ILE A 361 -19.88 31.13 -10.77
CA ILE A 361 -21.07 30.43 -11.25
C ILE A 361 -21.23 30.54 -12.77
N GLN A 362 -21.04 31.75 -13.33
CA GLN A 362 -21.14 31.97 -14.77
C GLN A 362 -20.05 31.21 -15.56
N ALA A 363 -18.80 31.25 -15.10
CA ALA A 363 -17.70 30.54 -15.74
C ALA A 363 -17.92 29.02 -15.70
N ILE A 364 -18.29 28.48 -14.53
CA ILE A 364 -18.57 27.06 -14.32
C ILE A 364 -19.71 26.59 -15.23
N ASN A 365 -20.84 27.30 -15.26
CA ASN A 365 -21.96 26.94 -16.13
C ASN A 365 -21.62 27.04 -17.62
N SER A 366 -20.71 27.93 -18.01
CA SER A 366 -20.29 28.09 -19.41
C SER A 366 -19.41 26.91 -19.86
N ALA A 367 -18.44 26.50 -19.02
CA ALA A 367 -17.63 25.31 -19.25
C ALA A 367 -18.49 24.04 -19.28
N ALA A 368 -19.41 23.90 -18.33
CA ALA A 368 -20.26 22.72 -18.20
C ALA A 368 -21.16 22.48 -19.42
N LYS A 369 -21.70 23.55 -20.03
CA LYS A 369 -22.51 23.44 -21.26
C LYS A 369 -21.72 22.82 -22.40
N ILE A 370 -20.43 23.16 -22.51
CA ILE A 370 -19.54 22.61 -23.55
C ILE A 370 -19.18 21.16 -23.21
N GLU A 371 -18.77 20.90 -21.97
CA GLU A 371 -18.30 19.57 -21.56
C GLU A 371 -19.43 18.53 -21.52
N LEU A 372 -20.63 18.87 -21.07
CA LEU A 372 -21.79 17.96 -21.07
C LEU A 372 -22.42 17.77 -22.46
N ALA A 373 -22.09 18.63 -23.44
CA ALA A 373 -22.46 18.44 -24.83
C ALA A 373 -21.53 17.46 -25.56
N GLN A 374 -20.38 17.10 -24.98
CA GLN A 374 -19.49 16.09 -25.54
C GLN A 374 -20.17 14.72 -25.59
N ASN A 375 -19.71 13.87 -26.50
CA ASN A 375 -20.19 12.49 -26.58
C ASN A 375 -19.62 11.68 -25.40
N MET A 376 -20.46 11.49 -24.37
CA MET A 376 -20.11 10.73 -23.17
C MET A 376 -19.82 9.25 -23.48
N THR A 377 -20.61 8.64 -24.36
CA THR A 377 -20.44 7.24 -24.77
C THR A 377 -19.06 6.98 -25.38
N LEU A 378 -18.57 7.87 -26.25
CA LEU A 378 -17.24 7.72 -26.87
C LEU A 378 -16.08 7.84 -25.88
N GLN A 379 -16.27 8.53 -24.75
CA GLN A 379 -15.26 8.68 -23.70
C GLN A 379 -15.32 7.56 -22.66
N VAL A 380 -16.50 6.97 -22.45
CA VAL A 380 -16.76 6.00 -21.39
C VAL A 380 -16.75 4.55 -21.88
N ASN A 381 -17.21 4.27 -23.10
CA ASN A 381 -17.26 2.90 -23.63
C ASN A 381 -15.92 2.49 -24.25
N LEU A 382 -14.89 2.39 -23.42
CA LEU A 382 -13.53 2.02 -23.80
C LEU A 382 -13.22 0.57 -23.41
N ASP A 383 -12.08 0.06 -23.88
CA ASP A 383 -11.57 -1.29 -23.62
C ASP A 383 -10.75 -1.41 -22.32
N SER A 384 -10.81 -0.38 -21.47
CA SER A 384 -10.06 -0.29 -20.22
C SER A 384 -10.97 0.18 -19.08
N MET A 385 -10.92 -0.52 -17.94
CA MET A 385 -11.60 -0.06 -16.72
C MET A 385 -10.96 1.25 -16.23
N TYR A 386 -9.64 1.41 -16.36
CA TYR A 386 -8.94 2.64 -15.97
C TYR A 386 -9.46 3.87 -16.70
N PHE A 387 -9.36 3.90 -18.04
CA PHE A 387 -9.74 5.09 -18.81
C PHE A 387 -11.25 5.35 -18.76
N SER A 388 -12.07 4.29 -18.78
CA SER A 388 -13.53 4.42 -18.63
C SER A 388 -13.89 4.99 -17.26
N GLY A 389 -13.22 4.53 -16.19
CA GLY A 389 -13.38 5.04 -14.84
C GLY A 389 -13.03 6.53 -14.74
N LYS A 390 -11.87 6.94 -15.28
CA LYS A 390 -11.48 8.36 -15.33
C LYS A 390 -12.53 9.23 -16.03
N ALA A 391 -13.04 8.79 -17.18
CA ALA A 391 -14.08 9.51 -17.91
C ALA A 391 -15.40 9.60 -17.11
N LEU A 392 -15.84 8.51 -16.49
CA LEU A 392 -17.03 8.50 -15.63
C LEU A 392 -16.89 9.47 -14.45
N ALA A 393 -15.74 9.46 -13.76
CA ALA A 393 -15.47 10.36 -12.65
C ALA A 393 -15.41 11.82 -13.09
N LYS A 394 -14.81 12.12 -14.25
CA LYS A 394 -14.84 13.46 -14.87
C LYS A 394 -16.28 13.97 -15.01
N PHE A 395 -17.18 13.18 -15.60
CA PHE A 395 -18.58 13.59 -15.76
C PHE A 395 -19.32 13.68 -14.42
N ALA A 396 -19.00 12.82 -13.45
CA ALA A 396 -19.52 12.95 -12.09
C ALA A 396 -19.10 14.27 -11.43
N PHE A 397 -17.83 14.69 -11.56
CA PHE A 397 -17.38 16.00 -11.09
C PHE A 397 -18.16 17.14 -11.73
N ILE A 398 -18.36 17.11 -13.06
CA ILE A 398 -19.11 18.14 -13.79
C ILE A 398 -20.55 18.22 -13.26
N VAL A 399 -21.26 17.10 -13.22
CA VAL A 399 -22.67 17.06 -12.80
C VAL A 399 -22.85 17.51 -11.35
N TYR A 400 -21.99 17.03 -10.44
CA TYR A 400 -21.97 17.49 -9.05
C TYR A 400 -21.77 19.02 -8.96
N THR A 401 -20.76 19.52 -9.69
CA THR A 401 -20.40 20.95 -9.66
C THR A 401 -21.55 21.83 -10.13
N VAL A 402 -22.20 21.46 -11.22
CA VAL A 402 -23.31 22.21 -11.79
C VAL A 402 -24.52 22.22 -10.84
N HIS A 403 -24.80 21.07 -10.20
CA HIS A 403 -25.90 20.93 -9.25
C HIS A 403 -25.66 21.74 -7.96
N ASP A 404 -24.55 21.45 -7.26
CA ASP A 404 -24.32 21.94 -5.90
C ASP A 404 -23.63 23.31 -5.85
N LEU A 405 -22.81 23.66 -6.86
CA LEU A 405 -21.91 24.82 -6.79
C LEU A 405 -22.27 25.93 -7.78
N ALA A 406 -22.96 25.60 -8.90
CA ALA A 406 -23.32 26.56 -9.94
C ALA A 406 -24.82 26.79 -10.13
N ASN A 407 -25.66 26.17 -9.30
CA ASN A 407 -27.12 26.39 -9.25
C ASN A 407 -27.82 26.30 -10.62
N CYS A 408 -27.45 25.30 -11.45
CA CYS A 408 -28.07 25.06 -12.75
C CYS A 408 -28.69 23.64 -12.83
N PRO A 409 -29.78 23.39 -12.09
CA PRO A 409 -30.31 22.04 -11.89
C PRO A 409 -30.76 21.35 -13.18
N ALA A 410 -31.27 22.10 -14.18
CA ALA A 410 -31.69 21.51 -15.46
C ALA A 410 -30.50 20.87 -16.19
N LEU A 411 -29.38 21.59 -16.31
CA LEU A 411 -28.16 21.08 -16.95
C LEU A 411 -27.56 19.90 -16.16
N ALA A 412 -27.60 19.97 -14.82
CA ALA A 412 -27.15 18.87 -13.98
C ALA A 412 -28.02 17.62 -14.15
N ASN A 413 -29.35 17.75 -14.20
CA ASN A 413 -30.26 16.63 -14.35
C ASN A 413 -30.10 15.92 -15.71
N ASP A 414 -29.93 16.69 -16.79
CA ASP A 414 -29.66 16.13 -18.12
C ASP A 414 -28.33 15.37 -18.15
N GLY A 415 -27.29 15.95 -17.54
CA GLY A 415 -25.98 15.32 -17.39
C GLY A 415 -26.03 14.05 -16.53
N LEU A 416 -26.76 14.09 -15.42
CA LEU A 416 -26.95 12.95 -14.51
C LEU A 416 -27.67 11.80 -15.21
N ALA A 417 -28.73 12.09 -15.97
CA ALA A 417 -29.46 11.07 -16.72
C ALA A 417 -28.54 10.31 -17.69
N ARG A 418 -27.70 11.04 -18.45
CA ARG A 418 -26.70 10.44 -19.34
C ARG A 418 -25.65 9.65 -18.57
N LEU A 419 -25.12 10.21 -17.48
CA LEU A 419 -24.13 9.53 -16.64
C LEU A 419 -24.67 8.21 -16.09
N LYS A 420 -25.93 8.17 -15.64
CA LYS A 420 -26.59 6.93 -15.18
C LYS A 420 -26.73 5.90 -16.30
N THR A 421 -27.10 6.32 -17.52
CA THR A 421 -27.15 5.41 -18.69
C THR A 421 -25.78 4.83 -19.00
N GLU A 422 -24.73 5.65 -18.99
CA GLU A 422 -23.37 5.18 -19.26
C GLU A 422 -22.82 4.29 -18.15
N PHE A 423 -23.14 4.59 -16.89
CA PHE A 423 -22.75 3.79 -15.73
C PHE A 423 -23.47 2.44 -15.69
N ASP A 424 -24.75 2.38 -16.08
CA ASP A 424 -25.54 1.14 -16.12
C ASP A 424 -24.90 0.09 -17.03
N ARG A 425 -24.19 0.47 -18.10
CA ARG A 425 -23.41 -0.48 -18.91
C ARG A 425 -22.49 -1.36 -18.06
N PHE A 426 -21.79 -0.77 -17.10
CA PHE A 426 -20.86 -1.48 -16.22
C PHE A 426 -21.59 -2.29 -15.16
N VAL A 427 -22.68 -1.75 -14.58
CA VAL A 427 -23.53 -2.49 -13.65
C VAL A 427 -24.09 -3.74 -14.33
N GLN A 428 -24.56 -3.64 -15.57
CA GLN A 428 -25.04 -4.76 -16.37
C GLN A 428 -23.92 -5.64 -16.96
N ASN A 429 -22.65 -5.28 -16.71
CA ASN A 429 -21.45 -5.98 -17.17
C ASN A 429 -21.35 -6.11 -18.71
N LYS A 430 -21.72 -5.04 -19.43
CA LYS A 430 -21.81 -4.96 -20.91
C LYS A 430 -20.74 -4.08 -21.57
N GLN A 431 -19.74 -3.63 -20.81
CA GLN A 431 -18.58 -2.93 -21.36
C GLN A 431 -17.73 -3.86 -22.25
N ILE A 432 -16.84 -3.28 -23.07
CA ILE A 432 -16.05 -4.02 -24.08
C ILE A 432 -15.33 -5.24 -23.48
N ASN A 433 -14.71 -5.06 -22.31
CA ASN A 433 -14.10 -6.13 -21.53
C ASN A 433 -14.87 -6.30 -20.21
N PRO A 434 -15.86 -7.21 -20.14
CA PRO A 434 -16.65 -7.46 -18.94
C PRO A 434 -15.79 -7.87 -17.74
N LEU A 435 -16.28 -7.56 -16.54
CA LEU A 435 -15.68 -8.06 -15.30
C LEU A 435 -16.02 -9.52 -15.09
N VAL A 436 -15.11 -10.25 -14.47
CA VAL A 436 -15.22 -11.67 -14.12
C VAL A 436 -14.77 -11.84 -12.67
N TYR A 437 -15.50 -12.64 -11.90
CA TYR A 437 -15.06 -13.05 -10.57
C TYR A 437 -14.08 -14.21 -10.68
N ASP A 438 -12.83 -13.97 -10.31
CA ASP A 438 -11.77 -14.98 -10.27
C ASP A 438 -11.93 -15.90 -9.06
N ASP A 439 -12.13 -17.19 -9.31
CA ASP A 439 -12.33 -18.20 -8.29
C ASP A 439 -11.03 -18.75 -7.67
N ASN A 440 -9.87 -18.46 -8.27
CA ASN A 440 -8.59 -19.00 -7.82
C ASN A 440 -7.95 -18.12 -6.74
N TRP A 441 -8.04 -16.81 -6.93
CA TRP A 441 -7.49 -15.74 -6.08
C TRP A 441 -8.59 -14.97 -5.32
N LYS A 442 -9.86 -15.16 -5.69
CA LYS A 442 -11.05 -14.55 -5.06
C LYS A 442 -11.07 -13.03 -5.15
N GLY A 443 -11.50 -12.53 -6.30
CA GLY A 443 -11.68 -11.11 -6.55
C GLY A 443 -12.25 -10.86 -7.94
N VAL A 444 -12.43 -9.60 -8.31
CA VAL A 444 -13.04 -9.23 -9.59
C VAL A 444 -12.02 -8.57 -10.49
N VAL A 445 -11.92 -9.09 -11.70
CA VAL A 445 -10.91 -8.73 -12.69
C VAL A 445 -11.55 -8.43 -14.05
N SER A 446 -10.92 -7.56 -14.83
CA SER A 446 -11.21 -7.38 -16.26
C SER A 446 -11.01 -8.68 -17.02
N SER A 447 -11.88 -8.98 -17.99
CA SER A 447 -11.71 -10.15 -18.87
C SER A 447 -10.56 -10.00 -19.87
N ALA A 448 -10.05 -8.77 -20.06
CA ALA A 448 -9.06 -8.45 -21.09
C ALA A 448 -7.77 -9.28 -20.97
N GLY A 449 -7.31 -9.50 -19.74
CA GLY A 449 -6.06 -10.21 -19.47
C GLY A 449 -6.08 -11.71 -19.74
N TYR A 450 -7.26 -12.33 -19.85
CA TYR A 450 -7.35 -13.73 -20.29
C TYR A 450 -6.94 -13.91 -21.75
N THR A 451 -6.92 -12.83 -22.54
CA THR A 451 -6.43 -12.83 -23.93
C THR A 451 -5.09 -12.09 -24.07
N ASN A 452 -4.92 -10.96 -23.39
CA ASN A 452 -3.69 -10.16 -23.41
C ASN A 452 -3.23 -9.82 -21.98
N PRO A 453 -2.24 -10.52 -21.41
CA PRO A 453 -1.83 -10.36 -20.00
C PRO A 453 -1.50 -8.94 -19.54
N GLY A 454 -1.06 -8.05 -20.45
CA GLY A 454 -0.75 -6.66 -20.13
C GLY A 454 -1.91 -5.69 -20.36
N ALA A 455 -3.05 -6.16 -20.86
CA ALA A 455 -4.22 -5.31 -21.10
C ALA A 455 -4.75 -4.71 -19.80
N ASP A 456 -5.27 -3.50 -19.91
CA ASP A 456 -5.80 -2.73 -18.78
C ASP A 456 -4.79 -2.69 -17.62
N PHE A 457 -3.52 -2.43 -17.95
CA PHE A 457 -2.40 -2.26 -17.00
C PHE A 457 -2.16 -3.47 -16.08
N GLY A 458 -2.54 -4.67 -16.53
CA GLY A 458 -2.42 -5.88 -15.72
C GLY A 458 -3.53 -6.03 -14.68
N ASN A 459 -4.68 -5.37 -14.87
CA ASN A 459 -5.84 -5.51 -13.99
C ASN A 459 -6.21 -6.99 -13.76
N THR A 460 -6.18 -7.84 -14.80
CA THR A 460 -6.43 -9.28 -14.60
C THR A 460 -5.43 -9.97 -13.68
N TRP A 461 -4.21 -9.44 -13.54
CA TRP A 461 -3.19 -9.88 -12.60
C TRP A 461 -3.30 -9.19 -11.24
N PHE A 462 -4.42 -8.54 -10.94
CA PHE A 462 -4.66 -7.76 -9.72
C PHE A 462 -3.76 -6.52 -9.56
N ASN A 463 -3.21 -5.98 -10.65
CA ASN A 463 -2.63 -4.64 -10.60
C ASN A 463 -3.72 -3.58 -10.46
N ASP A 464 -3.45 -2.54 -9.69
CA ASP A 464 -4.09 -1.23 -9.84
C ASP A 464 -5.61 -1.20 -9.58
N HIS A 465 -6.16 -2.23 -8.92
CA HIS A 465 -7.59 -2.33 -8.65
C HIS A 465 -8.13 -1.13 -7.87
N HIS A 466 -7.38 -0.61 -6.89
CA HIS A 466 -7.76 0.60 -6.14
C HIS A 466 -7.75 1.85 -7.03
N PHE A 467 -6.79 1.99 -7.95
CA PHE A 467 -6.79 3.07 -8.93
C PHE A 467 -8.01 2.98 -9.85
N HIS A 468 -8.23 1.82 -10.48
CA HIS A 468 -9.27 1.64 -11.49
C HIS A 468 -10.66 1.75 -10.86
N TYR A 469 -10.92 0.94 -9.82
CA TYR A 469 -12.24 0.81 -9.24
C TYR A 469 -12.61 1.99 -8.34
N GLY A 470 -11.62 2.72 -7.80
CA GLY A 470 -11.84 3.97 -7.06
C GLY A 470 -12.66 4.99 -7.85
N TYR A 471 -12.41 5.12 -9.16
CA TYR A 471 -13.18 6.01 -10.03
C TYR A 471 -14.65 5.62 -10.18
N PHE A 472 -14.95 4.32 -10.28
CA PHE A 472 -16.34 3.83 -10.34
C PHE A 472 -17.06 4.00 -9.01
N VAL A 473 -16.39 3.71 -7.90
CA VAL A 473 -16.93 3.90 -6.55
C VAL A 473 -17.23 5.37 -6.28
N TYR A 474 -16.32 6.28 -6.68
CA TYR A 474 -16.55 7.72 -6.58
C TYR A 474 -17.74 8.18 -7.44
N THR A 475 -17.80 7.73 -8.70
CA THR A 475 -18.90 8.05 -9.61
C THR A 475 -20.25 7.61 -9.03
N ALA A 476 -20.32 6.38 -8.50
CA ALA A 476 -21.52 5.87 -7.85
C ALA A 476 -21.92 6.67 -6.61
N ALA A 477 -20.94 7.12 -5.81
CA ALA A 477 -21.22 7.98 -4.66
C ALA A 477 -21.85 9.32 -5.09
N VAL A 478 -21.40 9.91 -6.21
CA VAL A 478 -22.02 11.13 -6.76
C VAL A 478 -23.44 10.84 -7.28
N ILE A 479 -23.64 9.74 -8.01
CA ILE A 479 -24.97 9.35 -8.51
C ILE A 479 -25.93 9.14 -7.33
N GLY A 480 -25.56 8.36 -6.32
CA GLY A 480 -26.39 8.10 -5.15
C GLY A 480 -26.62 9.34 -4.27
N TYR A 481 -25.72 10.32 -4.29
CA TYR A 481 -25.94 11.61 -3.63
C TYR A 481 -27.02 12.45 -4.33
N LEU A 482 -26.97 12.52 -5.66
CA LEU A 482 -27.89 13.34 -6.46
C LEU A 482 -29.23 12.65 -6.73
N ASP A 483 -29.25 11.33 -6.77
CA ASP A 483 -30.46 10.50 -6.90
C ASP A 483 -30.39 9.30 -5.93
N PRO A 484 -30.80 9.48 -4.66
CA PRO A 484 -30.78 8.41 -3.66
C PRO A 484 -31.57 7.16 -4.06
N ALA A 485 -32.64 7.30 -4.85
CA ALA A 485 -33.44 6.18 -5.30
C ALA A 485 -32.67 5.25 -6.26
N TRP A 486 -31.57 5.71 -6.87
CA TRP A 486 -30.70 4.87 -7.71
C TRP A 486 -30.02 3.75 -6.91
N LEU A 487 -29.77 3.95 -5.61
CA LEU A 487 -29.11 2.96 -4.76
C LEU A 487 -29.90 1.65 -4.66
N ASP A 488 -31.24 1.74 -4.69
CA ASP A 488 -32.15 0.61 -4.54
C ASP A 488 -32.63 0.05 -5.89
N GLN A 489 -32.13 0.57 -7.02
CA GLN A 489 -32.46 0.09 -8.35
C GLN A 489 -31.62 -1.15 -8.71
N GLY A 490 -32.28 -2.30 -8.89
CA GLY A 490 -31.66 -3.52 -9.36
C GLY A 490 -30.46 -3.96 -8.51
N THR A 491 -29.28 -4.09 -9.11
CA THR A 491 -28.05 -4.53 -8.46
C THR A 491 -27.01 -3.40 -8.30
N ASN A 492 -27.40 -2.14 -8.49
CA ASN A 492 -26.49 -0.99 -8.47
C ASN A 492 -25.60 -0.95 -7.22
N LYS A 493 -26.21 -0.90 -6.02
CA LYS A 493 -25.46 -0.87 -4.75
C LYS A 493 -24.59 -2.11 -4.56
N ALA A 494 -25.10 -3.30 -4.90
CA ALA A 494 -24.36 -4.56 -4.76
C ALA A 494 -23.14 -4.62 -5.70
N TRP A 495 -23.26 -4.11 -6.93
CA TRP A 495 -22.17 -4.02 -7.89
C TRP A 495 -21.07 -3.07 -7.41
N VAL A 496 -21.43 -1.92 -6.83
CA VAL A 496 -20.44 -0.99 -6.27
C VAL A 496 -19.77 -1.57 -5.01
N GLN A 497 -20.55 -2.20 -4.12
CA GLN A 497 -19.98 -2.87 -2.95
C GLN A 497 -19.06 -4.04 -3.33
N MET A 498 -19.34 -4.74 -4.42
CA MET A 498 -18.43 -5.76 -4.98
C MET A 498 -17.05 -5.16 -5.28
N LEU A 499 -17.01 -4.01 -5.96
CA LEU A 499 -15.74 -3.31 -6.24
C LEU A 499 -15.03 -2.87 -4.95
N VAL A 500 -15.74 -2.28 -3.99
CA VAL A 500 -15.14 -1.88 -2.70
C VAL A 500 -14.58 -3.10 -1.96
N LYS A 501 -15.32 -4.22 -1.93
CA LYS A 501 -14.85 -5.45 -1.30
C LYS A 501 -13.60 -6.00 -2.00
N ASP A 502 -13.47 -5.83 -3.31
CA ASP A 502 -12.30 -6.35 -4.02
C ASP A 502 -10.98 -5.70 -3.58
N PHE A 503 -10.91 -4.37 -3.49
CA PHE A 503 -9.65 -3.68 -3.15
C PHE A 503 -9.54 -3.27 -1.67
N ALA A 504 -10.67 -3.09 -0.97
CA ALA A 504 -10.73 -2.51 0.38
C ALA A 504 -11.71 -3.23 1.34
N ASN A 505 -11.93 -4.54 1.18
CA ASN A 505 -12.73 -5.31 2.14
C ASN A 505 -12.14 -5.22 3.57
N SER A 506 -13.03 -5.11 4.56
CA SER A 506 -12.70 -4.81 5.96
C SER A 506 -12.81 -5.99 6.92
N ASN A 507 -13.21 -7.17 6.44
CA ASN A 507 -13.32 -8.38 7.25
C ASN A 507 -12.21 -9.39 6.92
N GLN A 508 -11.40 -9.74 7.93
CA GLN A 508 -10.31 -10.72 7.85
C GLN A 508 -10.75 -12.16 7.60
N ASP A 509 -12.01 -12.49 7.94
CA ASP A 509 -12.59 -13.83 7.80
C ASP A 509 -13.64 -13.92 6.67
N ALA A 510 -13.60 -12.98 5.72
CA ALA A 510 -14.55 -12.95 4.61
C ALA A 510 -14.40 -14.18 3.68
N ALA A 511 -15.53 -14.65 3.15
CA ALA A 511 -15.59 -15.83 2.30
C ALA A 511 -15.21 -15.56 0.83
N TYR A 512 -15.40 -14.33 0.34
CA TYR A 512 -15.35 -14.01 -1.09
C TYR A 512 -14.26 -13.01 -1.50
N TYR A 513 -13.71 -12.24 -0.57
CA TYR A 513 -12.70 -11.23 -0.88
C TYR A 513 -11.64 -11.21 0.22
N PRO A 514 -10.35 -11.08 -0.12
CA PRO A 514 -9.32 -10.95 0.89
C PRO A 514 -9.48 -9.63 1.64
N PHE A 515 -9.02 -9.59 2.88
CA PHE A 515 -8.97 -8.35 3.64
C PHE A 515 -8.00 -7.36 3.00
N SER A 516 -8.50 -6.15 2.71
CA SER A 516 -7.71 -4.97 2.33
C SER A 516 -6.64 -5.30 1.30
N ARG A 517 -7.05 -5.78 0.12
CA ARG A 517 -6.15 -6.27 -0.94
C ARG A 517 -5.05 -5.25 -1.22
N SER A 518 -5.42 -4.02 -1.56
CA SER A 518 -4.49 -2.96 -1.93
C SER A 518 -3.90 -2.26 -0.70
N PHE A 519 -4.73 -1.66 0.16
CA PHE A 519 -4.27 -0.86 1.30
C PHE A 519 -3.56 -1.75 2.33
N ASP A 520 -2.31 -1.44 2.62
CA ASP A 520 -1.49 -2.15 3.60
C ASP A 520 -1.42 -1.34 4.90
N TRP A 521 -2.05 -1.85 5.96
CA TRP A 521 -2.17 -1.14 7.24
C TRP A 521 -0.86 -1.08 8.04
N TYR A 522 0.19 -1.81 7.65
CA TYR A 522 1.52 -1.67 8.22
C TYR A 522 2.36 -0.62 7.46
N HIS A 523 2.16 -0.49 6.15
CA HIS A 523 2.83 0.55 5.35
C HIS A 523 2.09 1.90 5.35
N GLY A 524 0.78 1.88 5.63
CA GLY A 524 -0.10 3.04 5.67
C GLY A 524 -0.38 3.67 4.31
N HIS A 525 -0.23 2.89 3.24
CA HIS A 525 -0.61 3.22 1.86
C HIS A 525 -0.89 1.92 1.09
N SER A 526 -1.37 2.01 -0.14
CA SER A 526 -1.62 0.82 -0.98
C SER A 526 -0.39 0.29 -1.69
N TRP A 527 -0.46 -0.97 -2.11
CA TRP A 527 0.44 -1.56 -3.10
C TRP A 527 -0.33 -1.85 -4.39
N ALA A 528 0.19 -1.34 -5.51
CA ALA A 528 -0.44 -1.44 -6.82
C ALA A 528 -0.14 -2.77 -7.50
N LYS A 529 1.12 -3.25 -7.46
CA LYS A 529 1.52 -4.51 -8.09
C LYS A 529 0.85 -5.75 -7.50
N GLY A 530 0.10 -6.46 -8.33
CA GLY A 530 -0.49 -7.76 -8.07
C GLY A 530 0.47 -8.93 -8.34
N LEU A 531 0.03 -9.86 -9.16
CA LEU A 531 0.62 -11.20 -9.33
C LEU A 531 1.80 -11.25 -10.31
N TYR A 532 2.77 -10.35 -10.13
CA TYR A 532 4.02 -10.33 -10.89
C TYR A 532 5.22 -10.61 -9.98
N GLU A 533 6.05 -11.56 -10.39
CA GLU A 533 7.36 -11.76 -9.77
C GLU A 533 8.23 -10.51 -10.01
N SER A 534 8.86 -9.99 -8.97
CA SER A 534 9.64 -8.75 -9.07
C SER A 534 10.85 -8.76 -8.15
N GLY A 535 12.02 -8.45 -8.71
CA GLY A 535 13.26 -8.30 -7.93
C GLY A 535 13.26 -7.11 -6.96
N ASP A 536 12.37 -6.13 -7.18
CA ASP A 536 12.24 -4.95 -6.32
C ASP A 536 11.00 -5.02 -5.39
N GLY A 537 10.23 -6.11 -5.46
CA GLY A 537 9.02 -6.31 -4.69
C GLY A 537 7.80 -5.55 -5.23
N LYS A 538 6.87 -5.24 -4.33
CA LYS A 538 5.68 -4.45 -4.62
C LYS A 538 6.05 -3.00 -4.94
N ASP A 539 5.19 -2.33 -5.72
CA ASP A 539 5.31 -0.92 -6.03
C ASP A 539 3.98 -0.18 -5.99
N GLU A 540 4.09 1.13 -5.85
CA GLU A 540 3.03 2.12 -5.82
C GLU A 540 3.59 3.40 -6.47
N GLU A 541 2.98 3.86 -7.56
CA GLU A 541 3.38 5.07 -8.29
C GLU A 541 2.42 6.22 -7.95
N SER A 542 1.16 6.09 -8.36
CA SER A 542 0.15 7.14 -8.29
C SER A 542 -0.41 7.34 -6.87
N SER A 543 0.37 7.99 -6.01
CA SER A 543 -0.03 8.26 -4.62
C SER A 543 -1.32 9.09 -4.50
N SER A 544 -1.65 9.88 -5.52
CA SER A 544 -2.91 10.64 -5.56
C SER A 544 -4.10 9.77 -5.92
N GLU A 545 -3.95 8.75 -6.78
CA GLU A 545 -5.00 7.77 -7.02
C GLU A 545 -5.21 6.84 -5.82
N ASP A 546 -4.15 6.52 -5.06
CA ASP A 546 -4.28 5.82 -3.77
C ASP A 546 -5.11 6.63 -2.75
N ALA A 547 -4.80 7.92 -2.59
CA ALA A 547 -5.59 8.81 -1.75
C ALA A 547 -7.03 8.98 -2.28
N PHE A 548 -7.21 9.02 -3.60
CA PHE A 548 -8.53 9.11 -4.22
C PHE A 548 -9.36 7.84 -4.00
N ALA A 549 -8.76 6.65 -4.01
CA ALA A 549 -9.45 5.40 -3.70
C ALA A 549 -9.97 5.40 -2.25
N SER A 550 -9.17 5.83 -1.28
CA SER A 550 -9.60 6.01 0.12
C SER A 550 -10.73 7.04 0.25
N TYR A 551 -10.64 8.12 -0.51
CA TYR A 551 -11.69 9.14 -0.59
C TYR A 551 -12.98 8.57 -1.20
N ALA A 552 -12.90 7.76 -2.25
CA ALA A 552 -14.05 7.09 -2.84
C ALA A 552 -14.73 6.14 -1.85
N VAL A 553 -13.97 5.34 -1.09
CA VAL A 553 -14.51 4.47 -0.02
C VAL A 553 -15.24 5.29 1.04
N LYS A 554 -14.63 6.39 1.50
CA LYS A 554 -15.26 7.31 2.44
C LYS A 554 -16.60 7.83 1.90
N MET A 555 -16.59 8.38 0.69
CA MET A 555 -17.76 9.01 0.10
C MET A 555 -18.87 7.97 -0.15
N TRP A 556 -18.53 6.77 -0.62
CA TRP A 556 -19.50 5.70 -0.76
C TRP A 556 -20.14 5.31 0.57
N GLY A 557 -19.34 5.06 1.61
CA GLY A 557 -19.84 4.73 2.96
C GLY A 557 -20.82 5.79 3.48
N LYS A 558 -20.46 7.07 3.33
CA LYS A 558 -21.32 8.19 3.68
C LYS A 558 -22.66 8.18 2.94
N ILE A 559 -22.64 7.94 1.63
CA ILE A 559 -23.83 8.01 0.78
C ILE A 559 -24.77 6.82 1.01
N ILE A 560 -24.24 5.64 1.33
CA ILE A 560 -25.08 4.46 1.64
C ILE A 560 -25.48 4.35 3.12
N GLY A 561 -25.05 5.29 3.97
CA GLY A 561 -25.30 5.27 5.41
C GLY A 561 -24.49 4.25 6.21
N ASP A 562 -23.37 3.77 5.66
CA ASP A 562 -22.42 2.88 6.34
C ASP A 562 -21.37 3.72 7.09
N ALA A 563 -21.67 3.98 8.36
CA ALA A 563 -20.81 4.79 9.24
C ALA A 563 -19.42 4.16 9.48
N ASP A 564 -19.32 2.83 9.49
CA ASP A 564 -18.04 2.15 9.70
C ASP A 564 -17.16 2.26 8.45
N MET A 565 -17.74 2.16 7.25
CA MET A 565 -17.04 2.41 5.99
C MET A 565 -16.62 3.88 5.85
N GLU A 566 -17.49 4.83 6.19
CA GLU A 566 -17.13 6.26 6.18
C GLU A 566 -15.96 6.53 7.16
N ALA A 567 -16.04 6.00 8.38
CA ALA A 567 -14.98 6.14 9.38
C ALA A 567 -13.67 5.47 8.94
N ARG A 568 -13.74 4.30 8.29
CA ARG A 568 -12.58 3.60 7.73
C ARG A 568 -11.91 4.40 6.62
N GLY A 569 -12.67 4.93 5.66
CA GLY A 569 -12.13 5.80 4.62
C GLY A 569 -11.50 7.08 5.17
N ASN A 570 -12.11 7.68 6.21
CA ASN A 570 -11.51 8.80 6.93
C ASN A 570 -10.17 8.43 7.60
N LEU A 571 -10.08 7.27 8.24
CA LEU A 571 -8.86 6.81 8.87
C LEU A 571 -7.76 6.51 7.83
N MET A 572 -8.08 5.82 6.73
CA MET A 572 -7.14 5.56 5.64
C MET A 572 -6.55 6.87 5.10
N LEU A 573 -7.39 7.88 4.85
CA LEU A 573 -6.97 9.21 4.43
C LEU A 573 -6.07 9.92 5.44
N ALA A 574 -6.37 9.81 6.74
CA ALA A 574 -5.54 10.41 7.79
C ALA A 574 -4.16 9.75 7.89
N ILE A 575 -4.11 8.41 7.74
CA ILE A 575 -2.85 7.66 7.68
C ILE A 575 -2.07 8.08 6.42
N GLN A 576 -2.70 8.15 5.26
CA GLN A 576 -2.09 8.63 4.01
C GLN A 576 -1.57 10.07 4.11
N ALA A 577 -2.26 10.96 4.83
CA ALA A 577 -1.80 12.32 5.09
C ALA A 577 -0.47 12.36 5.88
N ARG A 578 -0.15 11.29 6.60
CA ARG A 578 1.14 11.12 7.31
C ARG A 578 2.16 10.36 6.46
N THR A 579 1.75 9.27 5.81
CA THR A 579 2.67 8.37 5.09
C THR A 579 3.09 8.93 3.73
N LEU A 580 2.22 9.64 3.01
CA LEU A 580 2.57 10.20 1.72
C LEU A 580 3.67 11.27 1.86
N PRO A 581 3.59 12.28 2.75
CA PRO A 581 4.72 13.18 2.97
C PRO A 581 5.98 12.51 3.54
N ALA A 582 5.80 11.43 4.32
CA ALA A 582 6.91 10.68 4.88
C ALA A 582 7.72 9.94 3.81
N TYR A 583 7.06 9.38 2.79
CA TYR A 583 7.68 8.41 1.88
C TYR A 583 7.60 8.77 0.39
N PHE A 584 6.60 9.52 -0.05
CA PHE A 584 6.33 9.84 -1.46
C PHE A 584 6.55 11.32 -1.79
N LEU A 585 5.99 12.23 -0.99
CA LEU A 585 5.94 13.67 -1.21
C LEU A 585 6.94 14.39 -0.29
N MET A 586 8.18 14.45 -0.73
CA MET A 586 9.33 14.86 0.06
C MET A 586 9.46 16.39 0.14
N GLU A 587 9.05 16.95 1.27
CA GLU A 587 9.50 18.29 1.68
C GLU A 587 11.01 18.28 1.96
N SER A 588 11.65 19.45 1.89
CA SER A 588 13.11 19.60 2.09
C SER A 588 13.57 19.16 3.49
N CYS A 589 12.67 19.12 4.46
CA CYS A 589 12.91 18.65 5.82
C CYS A 589 12.70 17.14 6.01
N ASN A 590 12.35 16.39 4.96
CA ASN A 590 12.14 14.94 5.05
C ASN A 590 13.41 14.25 5.57
N THR A 591 13.25 13.34 6.53
CA THR A 591 14.36 12.58 7.13
C THR A 591 14.32 11.09 6.83
N ASN A 592 13.29 10.61 6.13
CA ASN A 592 13.11 9.19 5.84
C ASN A 592 13.78 8.81 4.52
N GLN A 593 13.70 9.70 3.53
CA GLN A 593 14.32 9.54 2.23
C GLN A 593 15.78 10.00 2.27
N PRO A 594 16.68 9.45 1.43
CA PRO A 594 18.07 9.84 1.47
C PRO A 594 18.25 11.30 1.02
N PRO A 595 19.15 12.08 1.65
CA PRO A 595 19.42 13.47 1.27
C PRO A 595 19.74 13.67 -0.21
N GLN A 596 20.40 12.69 -0.82
CA GLN A 596 20.72 12.65 -2.25
C GLN A 596 19.49 12.57 -3.15
N PHE A 597 18.33 12.17 -2.64
CA PHE A 597 17.11 11.92 -3.40
C PHE A 597 16.01 12.94 -3.12
N ILE A 598 15.97 13.53 -1.91
CA ILE A 598 14.92 14.47 -1.46
C ILE A 598 14.69 15.64 -2.43
N GLY A 599 15.74 16.11 -3.12
CA GLY A 599 15.64 17.18 -4.11
C GLY A 599 14.66 16.91 -5.26
N ASN A 600 14.32 15.63 -5.53
CA ASN A 600 13.35 15.23 -6.55
C ASN A 600 11.90 15.61 -6.23
N LYS A 601 11.62 15.95 -4.96
CA LYS A 601 10.29 16.27 -4.39
C LYS A 601 9.30 15.11 -4.37
N VAL A 602 9.21 14.30 -5.41
CA VAL A 602 8.42 13.07 -5.41
C VAL A 602 9.29 11.83 -5.62
N THR A 603 8.77 10.67 -5.27
CA THR A 603 9.45 9.39 -5.51
C THR A 603 9.51 9.02 -6.98
N GLY A 604 8.54 9.42 -7.79
CA GLY A 604 8.17 8.62 -8.95
C GLY A 604 7.60 7.29 -8.43
N ILE A 605 8.17 6.18 -8.88
CA ILE A 605 7.72 4.85 -8.46
C ILE A 605 8.46 4.42 -7.19
N LEU A 606 7.69 4.20 -6.10
CA LEU A 606 8.22 3.62 -4.88
C LEU A 606 8.04 2.10 -4.91
N PHE A 607 9.14 1.36 -4.74
CA PHE A 607 9.13 -0.09 -4.56
C PHE A 607 9.43 -0.47 -3.09
N GLU A 608 9.27 -1.75 -2.75
CA GLU A 608 9.79 -2.27 -1.49
C GLU A 608 11.32 -2.19 -1.42
N ASN A 609 12.04 -2.38 -2.53
CA ASN A 609 13.51 -2.41 -2.54
C ASN A 609 14.20 -1.10 -2.98
N LYS A 610 13.54 -0.32 -3.83
CA LYS A 610 14.10 0.86 -4.50
C LYS A 610 13.11 2.02 -4.59
N VAL A 611 13.61 3.19 -4.93
CA VAL A 611 12.78 4.34 -5.33
C VAL A 611 13.36 4.92 -6.61
N ASP A 612 12.51 5.21 -7.59
CA ASP A 612 12.90 5.58 -8.95
C ASP A 612 12.09 6.77 -9.45
N HIS A 613 12.75 7.93 -9.61
CA HIS A 613 12.15 9.19 -10.06
C HIS A 613 11.89 9.13 -11.57
N THR A 614 10.90 8.33 -11.94
CA THR A 614 10.46 8.05 -13.31
C THR A 614 8.97 7.73 -13.30
N THR A 615 8.37 7.57 -14.48
CA THR A 615 7.09 6.87 -14.63
C THR A 615 7.21 5.66 -15.55
N TYR A 616 6.17 4.84 -15.62
CA TYR A 616 6.06 3.76 -16.61
C TYR A 616 5.89 4.23 -18.06
N PHE A 617 5.66 5.52 -18.31
CA PHE A 617 5.27 6.06 -19.61
C PHE A 617 6.08 7.30 -20.06
N GLY A 618 7.07 7.73 -19.27
CA GLY A 618 8.02 8.77 -19.68
C GLY A 618 8.70 9.46 -18.49
N THR A 619 9.70 10.29 -18.78
CA THR A 619 10.53 10.94 -17.76
C THR A 619 10.40 12.47 -17.75
N ASN A 620 9.42 13.03 -18.45
CA ASN A 620 9.18 14.47 -18.38
C ASN A 620 8.78 14.88 -16.95
N PRO A 621 9.24 16.02 -16.43
CA PRO A 621 8.88 16.48 -15.08
C PRO A 621 7.38 16.55 -14.83
N GLU A 622 6.59 17.01 -15.82
CA GLU A 622 5.13 17.05 -15.71
C GLU A 622 4.48 15.67 -15.59
N TYR A 623 5.12 14.60 -16.10
CA TYR A 623 4.64 13.23 -15.95
C TYR A 623 4.96 12.72 -14.55
N ILE A 624 6.23 12.84 -14.15
CA ILE A 624 6.72 12.31 -12.88
C ILE A 624 6.07 13.02 -11.69
N GLN A 625 5.95 14.35 -11.73
CA GLN A 625 5.30 15.08 -10.64
C GLN A 625 3.77 15.02 -10.75
N GLY A 626 3.24 15.12 -11.97
CA GLY A 626 1.80 15.18 -12.23
C GLY A 626 1.05 13.90 -11.86
N ILE A 627 1.69 12.73 -11.96
CA ILE A 627 1.08 11.46 -11.55
C ILE A 627 0.75 11.41 -10.05
N HIS A 628 1.47 12.20 -9.23
CA HIS A 628 1.17 12.36 -7.80
C HIS A 628 0.18 13.50 -7.50
N MET A 629 -0.33 14.20 -8.52
CA MET A 629 -1.31 15.28 -8.39
C MET A 629 -2.73 14.80 -8.70
N LEU A 630 -2.89 14.09 -9.83
CA LEU A 630 -4.21 13.73 -10.36
C LEU A 630 -4.78 12.44 -9.74
N PRO A 631 -6.11 12.34 -9.57
CA PRO A 631 -7.11 13.38 -9.76
C PRO A 631 -7.08 14.41 -8.61
N LEU A 632 -7.24 15.70 -8.95
CA LEU A 632 -7.32 16.77 -7.96
C LEU A 632 -8.72 16.79 -7.33
N THR A 633 -8.78 16.51 -6.03
CA THR A 633 -10.03 16.40 -5.26
C THR A 633 -9.85 17.04 -3.88
N PRO A 634 -10.91 17.16 -3.05
CA PRO A 634 -10.76 17.57 -1.65
C PRO A 634 -9.63 16.84 -0.90
N ALA A 635 -9.44 15.54 -1.16
CA ALA A 635 -8.37 14.75 -0.54
C ALA A 635 -6.96 15.23 -0.92
N SER A 636 -6.77 15.87 -2.09
CA SER A 636 -5.48 16.41 -2.50
C SER A 636 -4.98 17.50 -1.56
N THR A 637 -5.86 18.32 -0.98
CA THR A 637 -5.46 19.34 0.02
C THR A 637 -5.07 18.76 1.37
N LEU A 638 -5.45 17.50 1.64
CA LEU A 638 -5.08 16.79 2.86
C LEU A 638 -3.68 16.19 2.73
N THR A 639 -3.38 15.56 1.59
CA THR A 639 -2.13 14.82 1.39
C THR A 639 -1.01 15.68 0.80
N ARG A 640 -1.34 16.73 0.03
CA ARG A 640 -0.38 17.67 -0.56
C ARG A 640 -0.38 18.96 0.27
N SER A 641 0.54 19.04 1.22
CA SER A 641 0.68 20.22 2.08
C SER A 641 0.99 21.47 1.25
N ARG A 642 0.57 22.65 1.72
CA ARG A 642 0.91 23.92 1.04
C ARG A 642 2.41 24.13 0.95
N THR A 643 3.18 23.72 1.96
CA THR A 643 4.64 23.78 1.96
C THR A 643 5.22 22.91 0.86
N PHE A 644 4.78 21.65 0.78
CA PHE A 644 5.20 20.72 -0.26
C PHE A 644 4.90 21.25 -1.67
N VAL A 645 3.67 21.70 -1.92
CA VAL A 645 3.27 22.24 -3.23
C VAL A 645 4.11 23.47 -3.61
N ALA A 646 4.43 24.35 -2.64
CA ALA A 646 5.29 25.50 -2.90
C ALA A 646 6.72 25.10 -3.27
N GLU A 647 7.31 24.14 -2.56
CA GLU A 647 8.65 23.63 -2.85
C GLU A 647 8.72 22.89 -4.19
N GLU A 648 7.75 22.04 -4.48
CA GLU A 648 7.64 21.30 -5.75
C GLU A 648 7.48 22.27 -6.92
N TRP A 649 6.57 23.26 -6.78
CA TRP A 649 6.35 24.27 -7.80
C TRP A 649 7.61 25.09 -8.10
N ALA A 650 8.29 25.57 -7.06
CA ALA A 650 9.55 26.30 -7.21
C ALA A 650 10.64 25.46 -7.90
N THR A 651 10.66 24.15 -7.63
CA THR A 651 11.65 23.22 -8.21
C THR A 651 11.37 23.01 -9.69
N TYR A 652 10.14 22.65 -10.07
CA TYR A 652 9.86 22.15 -11.42
C TYR A 652 9.09 23.11 -12.32
N PHE A 653 8.23 23.97 -11.79
CA PHE A 653 7.14 24.58 -12.57
C PHE A 653 7.11 26.12 -12.56
N ASP A 654 7.86 26.77 -11.67
CA ASP A 654 7.94 28.23 -11.61
C ASP A 654 8.62 28.88 -12.83
N LYS A 655 8.60 30.21 -12.90
CA LYS A 655 9.32 31.02 -13.92
C LYS A 655 8.98 30.62 -15.37
N GLY A 656 7.71 30.35 -15.64
CA GLY A 656 7.21 30.01 -16.98
C GLY A 656 7.43 28.56 -17.40
N ARG A 657 8.01 27.69 -16.55
CA ARG A 657 8.18 26.26 -16.88
C ARG A 657 6.85 25.53 -17.01
N ALA A 658 5.87 25.83 -16.15
CA ALA A 658 4.50 25.32 -16.30
C ALA A 658 3.86 25.75 -17.63
N ASP A 659 4.11 26.98 -18.09
CA ASP A 659 3.55 27.52 -19.34
C ASP A 659 4.12 26.86 -20.60
N ALA A 660 5.28 26.21 -20.49
CA ALA A 660 5.91 25.49 -21.59
C ALA A 660 5.37 24.05 -21.75
N VAL A 661 4.74 23.47 -20.72
CA VAL A 661 4.26 22.07 -20.73
C VAL A 661 3.12 21.89 -21.72
N ALA A 662 3.19 20.93 -22.64
CA ALA A 662 2.13 20.72 -23.62
C ALA A 662 0.99 19.80 -23.09
N GLY A 663 -0.20 19.96 -23.65
CA GLY A 663 -1.33 19.05 -23.43
C GLY A 663 -1.93 19.07 -22.02
N GLY A 664 -2.65 18.00 -21.69
CA GLY A 664 -3.50 17.88 -20.49
C GLY A 664 -2.77 18.06 -19.15
N TRP A 665 -1.46 17.77 -19.11
CA TRP A 665 -0.65 17.94 -17.90
C TRP A 665 -0.57 19.40 -17.46
N ARG A 666 -0.62 20.37 -18.38
CA ARG A 666 -0.63 21.80 -18.01
C ARG A 666 -1.83 22.13 -17.12
N GLY A 667 -3.01 21.61 -17.43
CA GLY A 667 -4.20 21.77 -16.60
C GLY A 667 -4.03 21.14 -15.22
N VAL A 668 -3.44 19.96 -15.13
CA VAL A 668 -3.15 19.29 -13.85
C VAL A 668 -2.22 20.15 -12.97
N LEU A 669 -1.15 20.70 -13.56
CA LEU A 669 -0.19 21.56 -12.85
C LEU A 669 -0.89 22.81 -12.28
N TYR A 670 -1.69 23.50 -13.09
CA TYR A 670 -2.40 24.70 -12.63
C TYR A 670 -3.51 24.38 -11.61
N ALA A 671 -4.17 23.23 -11.71
CA ALA A 671 -5.11 22.79 -10.67
C ALA A 671 -4.40 22.48 -9.33
N ASN A 672 -3.20 21.90 -9.37
CA ASN A 672 -2.35 21.72 -8.18
C ASN A 672 -1.88 23.07 -7.62
N LEU A 673 -1.48 24.03 -8.47
CA LEU A 673 -1.08 25.37 -8.05
C LEU A 673 -2.17 26.05 -7.22
N ALA A 674 -3.45 25.78 -7.48
CA ALA A 674 -4.55 26.39 -6.74
C ALA A 674 -4.51 26.10 -5.22
N ILE A 675 -3.79 25.07 -4.77
CA ILE A 675 -3.58 24.79 -3.34
C ILE A 675 -2.80 25.93 -2.64
N ILE A 676 -1.90 26.61 -3.37
CA ILE A 676 -1.08 27.69 -2.83
C ILE A 676 -1.39 29.07 -3.42
N ASP A 677 -1.78 29.13 -4.70
CA ASP A 677 -2.13 30.34 -5.45
C ASP A 677 -3.37 30.09 -6.35
N PRO A 678 -4.56 30.06 -5.74
CA PRO A 678 -5.80 29.82 -6.47
C PRO A 678 -6.17 30.96 -7.42
N VAL A 679 -5.65 32.18 -7.21
CA VAL A 679 -5.93 33.33 -8.07
C VAL A 679 -5.21 33.20 -9.41
N THR A 680 -3.95 32.80 -9.41
CA THR A 680 -3.20 32.55 -10.64
C THR A 680 -3.79 31.37 -11.41
N ALA A 681 -4.13 30.28 -10.72
CA ALA A 681 -4.80 29.13 -11.33
C ALA A 681 -6.16 29.52 -11.94
N TRP A 682 -6.97 30.31 -11.23
CA TRP A 682 -8.24 30.83 -11.74
C TRP A 682 -8.05 31.62 -13.03
N LYS A 683 -7.07 32.53 -13.09
CA LYS A 683 -6.75 33.32 -14.29
C LYS A 683 -6.33 32.45 -15.48
N PHE A 684 -5.59 31.37 -15.24
CA PHE A 684 -5.22 30.40 -16.28
C PHE A 684 -6.48 29.77 -16.90
N PHE A 685 -7.36 29.19 -16.08
CA PHE A 685 -8.58 28.51 -16.54
C PHE A 685 -9.66 29.44 -17.11
N THR A 686 -9.60 30.74 -16.80
CA THR A 686 -10.52 31.76 -17.33
C THR A 686 -9.90 32.62 -18.43
N SER A 687 -8.72 32.25 -18.92
CA SER A 687 -8.05 33.01 -19.98
C SER A 687 -8.92 33.08 -21.26
N PRO A 688 -8.95 34.24 -21.94
CA PRO A 688 -9.72 34.38 -23.18
C PRO A 688 -9.26 33.36 -24.23
N GLY A 689 -10.20 32.60 -24.79
CA GLY A 689 -9.90 31.58 -25.79
C GLY A 689 -9.19 30.34 -25.22
N PHE A 690 -9.43 30.01 -23.94
CA PHE A 690 -8.86 28.84 -23.28
C PHE A 690 -8.99 27.56 -24.14
N ASP A 691 -7.85 26.88 -24.35
CA ASP A 691 -7.77 25.63 -25.11
C ASP A 691 -8.11 24.42 -24.22
N LEU A 692 -9.22 23.74 -24.52
CA LEU A 692 -9.62 22.52 -23.82
C LEU A 692 -8.63 21.36 -24.00
N GLY A 693 -7.75 21.40 -25.00
CA GLY A 693 -6.65 20.44 -25.15
C GLY A 693 -5.62 20.50 -24.01
N LEU A 694 -5.66 21.53 -23.17
CA LEU A 694 -4.84 21.68 -21.97
C LEU A 694 -5.43 20.97 -20.73
N ILE A 695 -6.62 20.36 -20.84
CA ILE A 695 -7.25 19.61 -19.75
C ILE A 695 -7.00 18.11 -19.97
N ASP A 696 -6.50 17.42 -18.94
CA ASP A 696 -6.36 15.95 -18.95
C ASP A 696 -7.68 15.25 -19.29
N GLY A 697 -7.62 14.11 -19.97
CA GLY A 697 -8.81 13.36 -20.39
C GLY A 697 -9.70 12.92 -19.24
N GLY A 698 -9.15 12.74 -18.04
CA GLY A 698 -9.89 12.45 -16.79
C GLY A 698 -10.23 13.67 -15.94
N ALA A 699 -9.90 14.89 -16.38
CA ALA A 699 -10.21 16.14 -15.70
C ALA A 699 -11.33 16.92 -16.41
N SER A 700 -11.87 17.95 -15.74
CA SER A 700 -12.81 18.88 -16.36
C SER A 700 -12.47 20.32 -16.03
N LEU A 701 -12.67 21.20 -17.02
CA LEU A 701 -12.55 22.64 -16.82
C LEU A 701 -13.62 23.12 -15.81
N THR A 702 -14.83 22.56 -15.88
CA THR A 702 -15.92 22.84 -14.95
C THR A 702 -15.48 22.62 -13.49
N TRP A 703 -14.88 21.47 -13.20
CA TRP A 703 -14.39 21.16 -11.86
C TRP A 703 -13.19 22.04 -11.47
N TYR A 704 -12.23 22.25 -12.37
CA TYR A 704 -11.05 23.06 -12.05
C TYR A 704 -11.39 24.53 -11.79
N LEU A 705 -12.40 25.09 -12.46
CA LEU A 705 -12.96 26.39 -12.10
C LEU A 705 -13.57 26.37 -10.70
N ALA A 706 -14.41 25.39 -10.39
CA ALA A 706 -15.02 25.27 -9.06
C ALA A 706 -13.98 25.04 -7.95
N TRP A 707 -12.94 24.26 -8.23
CA TRP A 707 -11.79 24.01 -7.36
C TRP A 707 -11.05 25.31 -7.04
N CYS A 708 -10.65 26.06 -8.07
CA CYS A 708 -9.97 27.34 -7.89
C CYS A 708 -10.86 28.35 -7.14
N ALA A 709 -12.13 28.47 -7.52
CA ALA A 709 -13.08 29.36 -6.84
C ALA A 709 -13.29 28.96 -5.37
N GLY A 710 -13.44 27.66 -5.09
CA GLY A 710 -13.64 27.13 -3.75
C GLY A 710 -12.45 27.32 -2.82
N LEU A 711 -11.24 27.39 -3.40
CA LEU A 711 -10.00 27.72 -2.68
C LEU A 711 -9.75 29.23 -2.58
N GLY A 712 -10.63 30.07 -3.10
CA GLY A 712 -10.56 31.54 -2.99
C GLY A 712 -9.90 32.25 -4.18
N GLY A 713 -9.84 31.60 -5.35
CA GLY A 713 -9.22 32.15 -6.54
C GLY A 713 -10.10 33.07 -7.38
N ALA A 714 -11.42 32.89 -7.31
CA ALA A 714 -12.37 33.71 -8.05
C ALA A 714 -12.64 35.06 -7.33
N PRO A 715 -12.78 36.15 -8.09
CA PRO A 715 -13.12 37.47 -7.54
C PRO A 715 -14.57 37.57 -7.02
#